data_AF-A0AAD0WXI3-F1
#
_entry.id   AF-A0AAD0WXI3-F1
#
_cell.length_a   1.000
_cell.length_b   1.000
_cell.length_c   1.000
_cell.angle_alpha   90.00
_cell.angle_beta   90.00
_cell.angle_gamma   90.00
#
_symmetry.space_group_name_H-M   'P 1'
#
loop_
_entity.id
_entity.type
_entity.pdbx_description
1 polymer ?
#
loop_
_entity_poly.entity_id
_entity_poly.type
_entity_poly.pdbx_seq_one_letter_code
_entity_poly.pdbx_strand_id
1 'polypeptide(L)'
;MKIISIIAILLLISCGDKNTYQVNEVSTISNDNENTQSSEDNNRSSQDDVQLSTSVLAPSAIPFIGKRFSIKNTSDLKYVDFSYQRVSDTSQFNNIEFKEGPRYAKLNGIKLVINEGNRLYTYLANNLDIKILEINAEEVVINSKIWLPSTNVTINAKKLIIGPLGSLSTTPTFLPDNANSFEDGRKGLKAGDIKLNISKLDIRGHERVIFNLVGGKGQDAGPGKDGRNGSIPGLNDLGDGVVYKQYATQIVEDINPRNPNRFFTIPVSVRVDKEIGKKQWPQDGGDAVSGGRPGIGGDGGNLLSSISIESKYFTSVGGKSGKRAPDYKGGAAGLPNPAIHEYWVSGKLRQREIKEFRPGKDIDSPNAKREFGNDGRYKLLETTLGDHWLTNGYLANAIKYGKDLFLGNHVVQAHSYFLKLSQFCTDFTSKDVVRTNHCLSILSNLQNLNLGNNYFGNPLNNVPLISLETSTSIYKNELLNALEVIYFATLSKSKKLDTKDKVRILSNLQDSIYKELEKSNNQIPKLLWQIPDVNTLIDELRRDEKVFTAELLRVQAIIEQRARDNIIDRRRKAKLSKVLKSIATVASVIPVGKPALGASVEALTSFIDKGIDSNSLSDTIKNVSGLYKAVKKIEPTIAKSKEDWNNGFQKIRYSVLRDKLDEENKREERNKILKTYMKDITKFAYPIVENTLAEINSYRKISYPKDEVEKEILRLQQTDPMFNELTLLLKNILENRKSAAQKVRQINSRVSKIMSDINEGFNKIANISNEKFLLLERNTFLLGQDFESIIDDAKYRILFYNYNLYSSYQYRLFNNEEVGFYESLSSIIEIMENDILMNDGNESSDLMTYYRLNQDNLSKIFFKSINSLRSEELINDSTTIHLNEAQIRELNKGNEIFLNLYSIKDHFSGQENLKIRDVKIDTDFNDSYSDQSISKFLLTIEHGNDHIIEKNGITYKLGQERTYEWGVSVDTVSGHHSVLEPSKLNYSFLERLIGEDLSENEASQFYARPSLLGEYKVKFINKSYPKTQIDLKEVSIKIDYDYMKKN
;
A
#
# COMPACT_ATOMS: atom_id res chain seq x y z
N MET A 1 -17.16 -12.22 13.93
CA MET A 1 -16.11 -11.17 13.97
C MET A 1 -14.91 -11.59 14.82
N LYS A 2 -14.96 -11.62 16.16
CA LYS A 2 -13.77 -11.96 17.00
C LYS A 2 -13.16 -13.37 16.78
N ILE A 3 -13.95 -14.33 16.32
CA ILE A 3 -13.52 -15.73 16.17
C ILE A 3 -12.59 -15.91 14.96
N ILE A 4 -12.83 -15.23 13.83
CA ILE A 4 -12.01 -15.37 12.61
C ILE A 4 -10.61 -14.77 12.79
N SER A 5 -10.51 -13.60 13.44
CA SER A 5 -9.22 -12.96 13.73
C SER A 5 -8.37 -13.73 14.73
N ILE A 6 -8.99 -14.36 15.74
CA ILE A 6 -8.26 -15.19 16.73
C ILE A 6 -7.72 -16.49 16.11
N ILE A 7 -8.39 -17.03 15.09
CA ILE A 7 -8.05 -18.30 14.44
C ILE A 7 -6.83 -18.16 13.49
N ALA A 8 -6.62 -17.01 12.85
CA ALA A 8 -5.42 -16.75 12.05
C ALA A 8 -4.12 -16.68 12.87
N ILE A 9 -4.24 -16.39 14.18
CA ILE A 9 -3.11 -15.98 15.02
C ILE A 9 -2.59 -17.13 15.90
N LEU A 10 -3.41 -18.14 16.21
CA LEU A 10 -2.97 -19.35 16.93
C LEU A 10 -2.28 -20.41 16.04
N LEU A 11 -2.35 -20.29 14.71
CA LEU A 11 -1.86 -21.31 13.76
C LEU A 11 -0.53 -20.96 13.05
N LEU A 12 0.04 -19.78 13.32
CA LEU A 12 1.34 -19.33 12.75
C LEU A 12 2.50 -19.36 13.76
N ILE A 13 2.22 -19.52 15.06
CA ILE A 13 3.22 -19.45 16.14
C ILE A 13 3.65 -20.88 16.52
N SER A 14 4.61 -21.44 15.81
CA SER A 14 5.41 -22.57 16.30
C SER A 14 6.88 -22.43 15.90
N CYS A 15 7.64 -22.02 16.91
CA CYS A 15 9.10 -22.12 17.11
C CYS A 15 10.03 -21.22 16.30
N GLY A 16 10.64 -20.25 17.00
CA GLY A 16 11.91 -19.63 16.64
C GLY A 16 12.85 -19.67 17.85
N ASP A 17 13.92 -20.46 17.76
CA ASP A 17 15.03 -20.43 18.72
C ASP A 17 16.01 -19.32 18.35
N LYS A 18 16.44 -18.58 19.38
CA LYS A 18 17.31 -17.41 19.31
C LYS A 18 18.74 -17.84 18.99
N ASN A 19 19.32 -17.35 17.90
CA ASN A 19 20.77 -17.21 17.79
C ASN A 19 21.13 -15.94 17.02
N THR A 20 21.86 -15.06 17.72
CA THR A 20 22.47 -13.82 17.27
C THR A 20 23.58 -14.08 16.26
N TYR A 21 23.56 -13.42 15.10
CA TYR A 21 24.65 -13.44 14.12
C TYR A 21 25.22 -12.05 13.87
N GLN A 22 26.55 -11.96 13.97
CA GLN A 22 27.36 -10.81 13.60
C GLN A 22 27.59 -10.79 12.07
N VAL A 23 27.59 -9.59 11.50
CA VAL A 23 27.81 -9.31 10.08
C VAL A 23 29.32 -9.23 9.82
N ASN A 24 29.85 -10.10 8.96
CA ASN A 24 31.19 -9.94 8.39
C ASN A 24 31.07 -9.58 6.91
N GLU A 25 31.88 -8.59 6.50
CA GLU A 25 31.95 -8.00 5.18
C GLU A 25 32.42 -8.99 4.10
N VAL A 26 31.84 -8.88 2.91
CA VAL A 26 32.15 -9.69 1.73
C VAL A 26 33.34 -9.07 1.01
N SER A 27 34.45 -9.80 0.96
CA SER A 27 35.59 -9.53 0.07
C SER A 27 35.28 -10.01 -1.35
N THR A 28 35.51 -9.12 -2.32
CA THR A 28 35.52 -9.38 -3.76
C THR A 28 36.53 -10.48 -4.12
N ILE A 29 36.06 -11.53 -4.81
CA ILE A 29 36.93 -12.55 -5.43
C ILE A 29 37.16 -12.16 -6.88
N SER A 30 38.43 -11.98 -7.21
CA SER A 30 39.01 -11.73 -8.52
C SER A 30 38.89 -12.93 -9.45
N ASN A 31 38.68 -12.65 -10.74
CA ASN A 31 38.83 -13.60 -11.83
C ASN A 31 40.32 -13.92 -12.03
N ASP A 32 40.71 -15.16 -11.77
CA ASP A 32 41.95 -15.71 -12.33
C ASP A 32 41.58 -16.83 -13.32
N ASN A 33 41.88 -16.54 -14.59
CA ASN A 33 41.90 -17.47 -15.69
C ASN A 33 43.14 -18.35 -15.55
N GLU A 34 42.96 -19.68 -15.43
CA GLU A 34 44.00 -20.62 -15.80
C GLU A 34 43.49 -21.60 -16.86
N ASN A 35 44.24 -21.57 -17.97
CA ASN A 35 44.20 -22.47 -19.10
C ASN A 35 44.12 -23.93 -18.67
N THR A 36 43.20 -24.69 -19.25
CA THR A 36 43.45 -26.11 -19.48
C THR A 36 43.02 -26.48 -20.89
N GLN A 37 44.00 -27.04 -21.59
CA GLN A 37 44.00 -27.36 -23.00
C GLN A 37 42.90 -28.35 -23.39
N SER A 38 42.38 -28.09 -24.58
CA SER A 38 41.61 -28.94 -25.45
C SER A 38 42.06 -30.41 -25.46
N SER A 39 41.14 -31.31 -25.16
CA SER A 39 41.13 -32.66 -25.75
C SER A 39 39.96 -32.73 -26.73
N GLU A 40 40.31 -32.59 -28.00
CA GLU A 40 39.50 -33.01 -29.15
C GLU A 40 39.28 -34.52 -29.04
N ASP A 41 38.04 -34.95 -28.81
CA ASP A 41 37.49 -36.21 -29.31
C ASP A 41 36.07 -36.36 -28.78
N ASN A 42 35.09 -36.13 -29.64
CA ASN A 42 33.78 -36.83 -29.71
C ASN A 42 32.86 -36.13 -30.72
N ASN A 43 33.24 -36.15 -32.00
CA ASN A 43 32.31 -35.96 -33.12
C ASN A 43 31.90 -37.34 -33.65
N ARG A 44 30.91 -37.95 -33.00
CA ARG A 44 30.04 -38.99 -33.59
C ARG A 44 28.62 -38.74 -33.09
N SER A 45 27.85 -37.99 -33.86
CA SER A 45 26.41 -37.83 -33.68
C SER A 45 25.69 -39.17 -33.84
N SER A 46 24.95 -39.62 -32.82
CA SER A 46 23.97 -40.70 -32.95
C SER A 46 22.77 -40.19 -33.76
N GLN A 47 22.57 -40.73 -34.97
CA GLN A 47 21.41 -40.44 -35.81
C GLN A 47 20.16 -41.29 -35.47
N ASP A 48 20.23 -42.15 -34.44
CA ASP A 48 19.20 -43.16 -34.13
C ASP A 48 18.41 -42.93 -32.82
N ASP A 49 18.74 -41.91 -32.01
CA ASP A 49 18.06 -41.69 -30.71
C ASP A 49 16.75 -40.90 -30.90
N VAL A 50 15.60 -41.61 -30.90
CA VAL A 50 14.27 -40.99 -30.91
C VAL A 50 13.92 -40.48 -29.50
N GLN A 51 13.63 -39.19 -29.40
CA GLN A 51 13.26 -38.57 -28.12
C GLN A 51 11.77 -38.80 -27.81
N LEU A 52 11.49 -39.67 -26.84
CA LEU A 52 10.13 -40.06 -26.43
C LEU A 52 9.63 -39.33 -25.16
N SER A 53 10.45 -38.46 -24.58
CA SER A 53 10.12 -37.66 -23.39
C SER A 53 10.76 -36.28 -23.45
N THR A 54 10.30 -35.35 -22.62
CA THR A 54 10.78 -33.96 -22.61
C THR A 54 12.23 -33.85 -22.14
N SER A 55 12.95 -32.87 -22.69
CA SER A 55 14.36 -32.58 -22.37
C SER A 55 14.56 -31.23 -21.67
N VAL A 56 15.64 -31.09 -20.89
CA VAL A 56 16.01 -29.77 -20.34
C VAL A 56 16.64 -28.93 -21.44
N LEU A 57 15.86 -28.01 -21.99
CA LEU A 57 16.32 -27.03 -22.97
C LEU A 57 17.12 -25.91 -22.30
N ALA A 58 18.30 -25.61 -22.86
CA ALA A 58 19.10 -24.41 -22.57
C ALA A 58 19.30 -24.09 -21.06
N PRO A 59 20.14 -24.87 -20.33
CA PRO A 59 20.32 -24.70 -18.88
C PRO A 59 20.90 -23.34 -18.45
N SER A 60 21.49 -22.58 -19.37
CA SER A 60 22.02 -21.22 -19.13
C SER A 60 21.03 -20.08 -19.42
N ALA A 61 19.82 -20.37 -19.91
CA ALA A 61 18.86 -19.33 -20.26
C ALA A 61 18.32 -18.59 -19.02
N ILE A 62 18.26 -17.27 -19.08
CA ILE A 62 17.74 -16.44 -17.98
C ILE A 62 16.25 -16.15 -18.14
N PRO A 63 15.47 -16.02 -17.06
CA PRO A 63 14.10 -15.55 -17.14
C PRO A 63 14.08 -14.12 -17.69
N PHE A 64 13.21 -13.84 -18.66
CA PHE A 64 13.00 -12.48 -19.16
C PHE A 64 12.22 -11.66 -18.13
N ILE A 65 12.90 -10.71 -17.48
CA ILE A 65 12.34 -9.88 -16.41
C ILE A 65 12.74 -8.42 -16.67
N GLY A 66 11.95 -7.70 -17.47
CA GLY A 66 12.18 -6.28 -17.68
C GLY A 66 11.71 -5.46 -16.47
N LYS A 67 12.50 -4.44 -16.09
CA LYS A 67 12.08 -3.42 -15.10
C LYS A 67 10.89 -2.66 -15.66
N ARG A 68 9.88 -2.41 -14.83
CA ARG A 68 8.62 -1.78 -15.30
C ARG A 68 8.60 -0.28 -15.16
N PHE A 69 9.05 0.19 -14.01
CA PHE A 69 9.10 1.59 -13.63
C PHE A 69 10.14 1.81 -12.54
N SER A 70 10.68 3.02 -12.51
CA SER A 70 11.58 3.46 -11.44
C SER A 70 10.84 3.63 -10.13
N ILE A 71 11.41 3.10 -9.04
CA ILE A 71 10.86 3.26 -7.69
C ILE A 71 11.28 4.60 -7.12
N LYS A 72 10.30 5.36 -6.63
CA LYS A 72 10.54 6.62 -5.92
C LYS A 72 11.23 6.34 -4.58
N ASN A 73 11.98 7.32 -4.08
CA ASN A 73 12.62 7.19 -2.76
C ASN A 73 11.55 7.05 -1.66
N THR A 74 11.87 6.38 -0.56
CA THR A 74 11.05 6.27 0.66
C THR A 74 10.60 7.60 1.28
N SER A 75 11.22 8.73 0.91
CA SER A 75 10.82 10.08 1.31
C SER A 75 9.83 10.76 0.36
N ASP A 76 9.47 10.10 -0.73
CA ASP A 76 8.49 10.60 -1.69
C ASP A 76 7.10 10.67 -1.03
N LEU A 77 6.31 11.69 -1.39
CA LEU A 77 4.96 11.90 -0.84
C LEU A 77 4.02 10.72 -1.14
N LYS A 78 4.30 9.90 -2.16
CA LYS A 78 3.57 8.65 -2.41
C LYS A 78 3.54 7.71 -1.20
N TYR A 79 4.58 7.74 -0.36
CA TYR A 79 4.72 6.88 0.83
C TYR A 79 4.47 7.64 2.14
N VAL A 80 3.68 8.72 2.05
CA VAL A 80 3.28 9.55 3.17
C VAL A 80 1.76 9.69 3.19
N ASP A 81 1.14 9.20 4.26
CA ASP A 81 -0.27 9.42 4.52
C ASP A 81 -0.43 10.58 5.49
N PHE A 82 -1.24 11.54 5.06
CA PHE A 82 -1.61 12.70 5.86
C PHE A 82 -3.12 12.68 6.12
N SER A 83 -3.53 12.74 7.39
CA SER A 83 -4.94 12.80 7.77
C SER A 83 -5.19 13.75 8.95
N TYR A 84 -6.42 14.27 9.05
CA TYR A 84 -6.84 15.04 10.21
C TYR A 84 -8.28 14.78 10.59
N GLN A 85 -8.59 15.04 11.86
CA GLN A 85 -9.93 15.07 12.43
C GLN A 85 -10.13 16.38 13.19
N ARG A 86 -11.38 16.82 13.36
CA ARG A 86 -11.73 18.01 14.14
C ARG A 86 -12.05 17.62 15.58
N VAL A 87 -11.55 18.38 16.55
CA VAL A 87 -11.82 18.19 17.97
C VAL A 87 -13.05 19.03 18.35
N SER A 88 -14.24 18.45 18.15
CA SER A 88 -15.54 19.13 18.28
C SER A 88 -15.79 19.78 19.64
N ASP A 89 -15.21 19.20 20.70
CA ASP A 89 -15.46 19.64 22.09
C ASP A 89 -14.58 20.85 22.47
N THR A 90 -13.88 21.46 21.50
CA THR A 90 -13.03 22.62 21.71
C THR A 90 -13.35 23.67 20.66
N SER A 91 -14.13 24.69 21.04
CA SER A 91 -14.45 25.82 20.16
C SER A 91 -13.38 26.92 20.17
N GLN A 92 -12.51 26.97 21.18
CA GLN A 92 -11.44 27.97 21.30
C GLN A 92 -10.06 27.34 21.45
N PHE A 93 -9.10 27.79 20.64
CA PHE A 93 -7.71 27.37 20.70
C PHE A 93 -6.79 28.51 20.21
N ASN A 94 -5.64 28.73 20.86
CA ASN A 94 -4.72 29.83 20.53
C ASN A 94 -5.36 31.23 20.47
N ASN A 95 -6.33 31.50 21.36
CA ASN A 95 -7.15 32.72 21.40
C ASN A 95 -8.01 32.96 20.13
N ILE A 96 -8.25 31.92 19.33
CA ILE A 96 -9.07 31.95 18.12
C ILE A 96 -10.27 31.02 18.32
N GLU A 97 -11.43 31.47 17.86
CA GLU A 97 -12.64 30.65 17.81
C GLU A 97 -12.69 29.84 16.50
N PHE A 98 -12.85 28.53 16.63
CA PHE A 98 -12.98 27.59 15.53
C PHE A 98 -14.38 26.99 15.53
N LYS A 99 -15.22 27.41 14.58
CA LYS A 99 -16.60 26.92 14.42
C LYS A 99 -16.69 25.39 14.33
N GLU A 100 -15.70 24.75 13.71
CA GLU A 100 -15.61 23.29 13.58
C GLU A 100 -14.63 22.65 14.58
N GLY A 101 -13.99 23.44 15.44
CA GLY A 101 -12.91 23.00 16.34
C GLY A 101 -11.51 22.89 15.69
N PRO A 102 -10.45 22.78 16.50
CA PRO A 102 -9.09 22.62 16.02
C PRO A 102 -8.82 21.20 15.50
N ARG A 103 -7.76 21.01 14.74
CA ARG A 103 -7.33 19.74 14.13
C ARG A 103 -6.55 18.86 15.11
N TYR A 104 -6.88 17.57 15.07
CA TYR A 104 -5.97 16.45 15.36
C TYR A 104 -5.33 16.03 14.04
N ALA A 105 -4.03 16.28 13.86
CA ALA A 105 -3.30 15.94 12.64
C ALA A 105 -2.45 14.68 12.85
N LYS A 106 -2.46 13.79 11.87
CA LYS A 106 -1.68 12.55 11.87
C LYS A 106 -0.89 12.40 10.58
N LEU A 107 0.40 12.14 10.73
CA LEU A 107 1.35 11.87 9.66
C LEU A 107 1.90 10.46 9.81
N ASN A 108 1.77 9.65 8.77
CA ASN A 108 2.38 8.32 8.70
C ASN A 108 3.28 8.22 7.46
N GLY A 109 4.43 7.57 7.57
CA GLY A 109 5.29 7.32 6.41
C GLY A 109 6.49 6.43 6.72
N ILE A 110 7.35 6.20 5.74
CA ILE A 110 8.61 5.48 5.95
C ILE A 110 9.70 6.47 6.40
N LYS A 111 9.95 7.49 5.57
CA LYS A 111 10.87 8.59 5.85
C LYS A 111 10.18 9.93 5.64
N LEU A 112 9.94 10.68 6.71
CA LEU A 112 9.29 11.98 6.65
C LEU A 112 10.34 13.08 6.65
N VAL A 113 10.43 13.83 5.56
CA VAL A 113 11.32 15.00 5.45
C VAL A 113 10.46 16.26 5.51
N ILE A 114 10.62 17.06 6.55
CA ILE A 114 9.93 18.34 6.72
C ILE A 114 10.94 19.45 6.45
N ASN A 115 10.77 20.10 5.30
CA ASN A 115 11.65 21.16 4.81
C ASN A 115 10.81 22.25 4.16
N GLU A 116 11.23 23.49 4.32
CA GLU A 116 10.62 24.64 3.67
C GLU A 116 10.52 24.41 2.15
N GLY A 117 9.38 24.81 1.57
CA GLY A 117 9.05 24.56 0.17
C GLY A 117 8.42 23.20 -0.13
N ASN A 118 8.33 22.27 0.83
CA ASN A 118 7.61 21.01 0.63
C ASN A 118 6.20 20.99 1.23
N ARG A 119 5.36 20.08 0.73
CA ARG A 119 3.94 19.97 1.10
C ARG A 119 3.73 19.72 2.60
N LEU A 120 4.61 18.94 3.25
CA LEU A 120 4.53 18.65 4.68
C LEU A 120 4.79 19.88 5.54
N TYR A 121 5.75 20.72 5.14
CA TYR A 121 6.03 21.97 5.80
C TYR A 121 4.84 22.94 5.66
N THR A 122 4.29 23.10 4.46
CA THR A 122 3.08 23.94 4.24
C THR A 122 1.90 23.49 5.11
N TYR A 123 1.76 22.18 5.33
CA TYR A 123 0.70 21.64 6.17
C TYR A 123 0.88 21.91 7.66
N LEU A 124 2.12 21.92 8.15
CA LEU A 124 2.43 22.00 9.58
C LEU A 124 2.80 23.42 10.03
N ALA A 125 3.67 24.10 9.29
CA ALA A 125 4.30 25.34 9.74
C ALA A 125 3.27 26.45 9.93
N ASN A 126 3.35 27.15 11.07
CA ASN A 126 2.56 28.34 11.40
C ASN A 126 1.04 28.12 11.44
N ASN A 127 0.58 26.87 11.54
CA ASN A 127 -0.84 26.57 11.64
C ASN A 127 -1.34 26.74 13.08
N LEU A 128 -2.28 27.67 13.28
CA LEU A 128 -2.82 28.02 14.60
C LEU A 128 -3.92 27.08 15.09
N ASP A 129 -4.44 26.21 14.22
CA ASP A 129 -5.58 25.35 14.52
C ASP A 129 -5.20 23.89 14.80
N ILE A 130 -3.91 23.51 14.80
CA ILE A 130 -3.49 22.12 15.11
C ILE A 130 -3.35 21.97 16.63
N LYS A 131 -4.29 21.29 17.28
CA LYS A 131 -4.26 21.06 18.74
C LYS A 131 -3.36 19.87 19.10
N ILE A 132 -3.35 18.84 18.25
CA ILE A 132 -2.59 17.61 18.47
C ILE A 132 -1.94 17.21 17.14
N LEU A 133 -0.67 16.84 17.19
CA LEU A 133 0.09 16.31 16.06
C LEU A 133 0.71 14.96 16.44
N GLU A 134 0.41 13.93 15.67
CA GLU A 134 1.03 12.61 15.78
C GLU A 134 1.84 12.30 14.51
N ILE A 135 3.14 12.02 14.66
CA ILE A 135 4.05 11.67 13.57
C ILE A 135 4.56 10.25 13.77
N ASN A 136 4.36 9.38 12.78
CA ASN A 136 4.70 7.97 12.81
C ASN A 136 5.56 7.57 11.61
N ALA A 137 6.84 7.26 11.82
CA ALA A 137 7.73 6.84 10.72
C ALA A 137 8.91 5.98 11.18
N GLU A 138 9.68 5.39 10.25
CA GLU A 138 11.00 4.84 10.61
C GLU A 138 11.99 6.00 10.83
N GLU A 139 12.02 6.98 9.93
CA GLU A 139 12.88 8.16 10.03
C GLU A 139 12.07 9.47 9.90
N VAL A 140 12.32 10.43 10.79
CA VAL A 140 11.77 11.80 10.70
C VAL A 140 12.93 12.78 10.61
N VAL A 141 12.88 13.69 9.64
CA VAL A 141 13.89 14.72 9.40
C VAL A 141 13.22 16.09 9.45
N ILE A 142 13.60 16.93 10.41
CA ILE A 142 13.15 18.32 10.52
C ILE A 142 14.32 19.22 10.11
N ASN A 143 14.25 19.76 8.90
CA ASN A 143 15.30 20.64 8.36
C ASN A 143 15.00 22.13 8.51
N SER A 144 13.75 22.49 8.78
CA SER A 144 13.30 23.87 8.90
C SER A 144 12.60 24.12 10.24
N LYS A 145 12.51 25.39 10.65
CA LYS A 145 11.80 25.79 11.86
C LYS A 145 10.29 25.59 11.70
N ILE A 146 9.69 24.84 12.62
CA ILE A 146 8.25 24.60 12.66
C ILE A 146 7.69 25.21 13.94
N TRP A 147 6.71 26.10 13.79
CA TRP A 147 5.96 26.68 14.90
C TRP A 147 4.52 26.15 14.92
N LEU A 148 4.16 25.53 16.03
CA LEU A 148 2.89 24.82 16.28
C LEU A 148 2.35 25.25 17.66
N PRO A 149 1.77 26.46 17.76
CA PRO A 149 1.43 27.08 19.05
C PRO A 149 0.42 26.24 19.85
N SER A 150 0.73 26.01 21.12
CA SER A 150 -0.06 25.19 22.06
C SER A 150 -0.30 23.73 21.61
N THR A 151 0.37 23.26 20.56
CA THR A 151 0.13 21.93 19.99
C THR A 151 0.82 20.84 20.79
N ASN A 152 0.09 19.80 21.15
CA ASN A 152 0.69 18.59 21.72
C ASN A 152 1.27 17.72 20.60
N VAL A 153 2.59 17.54 20.57
CA VAL A 153 3.30 16.81 19.52
C VAL A 153 3.76 15.45 20.03
N THR A 154 3.43 14.37 19.34
CA THR A 154 3.97 13.03 19.57
C THR A 154 4.73 12.57 18.33
N ILE A 155 6.00 12.22 18.48
CA ILE A 155 6.83 11.64 17.43
C ILE A 155 7.18 10.20 17.81
N ASN A 156 6.67 9.25 17.04
CA ASN A 156 7.00 7.83 17.10
C ASN A 156 7.92 7.50 15.93
N ALA A 157 9.23 7.40 16.19
CA ALA A 157 10.19 7.14 15.13
C ALA A 157 11.38 6.29 15.56
N LYS A 158 11.95 5.48 14.66
CA LYS A 158 13.22 4.80 14.98
C LYS A 158 14.35 5.83 15.08
N LYS A 159 14.35 6.82 14.19
CA LYS A 159 15.36 7.88 14.13
C LYS A 159 14.72 9.25 13.89
N LEU A 160 15.10 10.24 14.71
CA LEU A 160 14.78 11.66 14.51
C LEU A 160 16.07 12.41 14.16
N ILE A 161 16.05 13.16 13.06
CA ILE A 161 17.15 14.02 12.61
C ILE A 161 16.68 15.46 12.64
N ILE A 162 17.44 16.33 13.33
CA ILE A 162 17.25 17.77 13.30
C ILE A 162 18.40 18.36 12.46
N GLY A 163 18.06 18.84 11.27
CA GLY A 163 19.01 19.49 10.36
C GLY A 163 19.41 20.90 10.85
N PRO A 164 20.40 21.55 10.24
CA PRO A 164 21.00 22.79 10.75
C PRO A 164 20.05 23.97 10.99
N LEU A 165 18.94 24.05 10.24
CA LEU A 165 17.92 25.10 10.39
C LEU A 165 16.63 24.58 11.05
N GLY A 166 16.64 23.31 11.48
CA GLY A 166 15.51 22.61 12.07
C GLY A 166 15.26 23.00 13.51
N SER A 167 14.01 23.30 13.85
CA SER A 167 13.55 23.43 15.25
C SER A 167 12.05 23.21 15.34
N LEU A 168 11.57 22.85 16.52
CA LEU A 168 10.16 22.63 16.81
C LEU A 168 9.74 23.47 18.01
N SER A 169 8.81 24.39 17.80
CA SER A 169 8.34 25.33 18.81
C SER A 169 6.85 25.17 19.06
N THR A 170 6.45 24.93 20.31
CA THR A 170 5.05 24.86 20.75
C THR A 170 4.59 26.11 21.54
N THR A 171 5.45 27.13 21.61
CA THR A 171 5.14 28.42 22.25
C THR A 171 3.84 29.02 21.71
N PRO A 172 2.85 29.32 22.57
CA PRO A 172 1.56 29.85 22.13
C PRO A 172 1.60 31.28 21.58
N THR A 173 0.51 31.68 20.91
CA THR A 173 0.21 33.09 20.64
C THR A 173 -0.08 33.84 21.96
N PHE A 174 0.08 35.17 21.93
CA PHE A 174 -0.29 36.04 23.04
C PHE A 174 -1.25 37.13 22.57
N LEU A 175 -1.97 37.75 23.52
CA LEU A 175 -2.84 38.89 23.24
C LEU A 175 -1.99 40.17 23.20
N PRO A 176 -1.90 40.85 22.05
CA PRO A 176 -1.06 42.04 21.92
C PRO A 176 -1.66 43.27 22.60
N ASP A 177 -2.99 43.34 22.69
CA ASP A 177 -3.71 44.47 23.28
C ASP A 177 -3.79 44.36 24.81
N ASN A 178 -3.79 45.52 25.48
CA ASN A 178 -4.09 45.62 26.90
C ASN A 178 -5.51 45.13 27.19
N ALA A 179 -5.78 44.71 28.42
CA ALA A 179 -7.17 44.52 28.85
C ALA A 179 -7.96 45.83 28.79
N ASN A 180 -9.30 45.74 28.80
CA ASN A 180 -10.14 46.93 28.84
C ASN A 180 -9.85 47.75 30.10
N SER A 181 -10.20 49.04 30.09
CA SER A 181 -9.95 49.91 31.23
C SER A 181 -10.47 49.30 32.53
N PHE A 182 -9.64 49.35 33.57
CA PHE A 182 -9.91 48.79 34.90
C PHE A 182 -9.97 47.26 34.99
N GLU A 183 -9.84 46.52 33.89
CA GLU A 183 -9.88 45.05 33.87
C GLU A 183 -8.50 44.40 34.00
N ASP A 184 -8.46 43.25 34.68
CA ASP A 184 -7.27 42.40 34.77
C ASP A 184 -6.93 41.79 33.39
N GLY A 185 -5.63 41.71 33.10
CA GLY A 185 -5.10 40.99 31.95
C GLY A 185 -5.36 39.49 32.06
N ARG A 186 -5.68 38.86 30.93
CA ARG A 186 -5.84 37.40 30.84
C ARG A 186 -4.50 36.66 31.00
N LYS A 187 -4.55 35.49 31.64
CA LYS A 187 -3.39 34.58 31.75
C LYS A 187 -2.93 34.14 30.36
N GLY A 188 -1.62 34.08 30.15
CA GLY A 188 -1.02 33.50 28.95
C GLY A 188 -1.34 32.01 28.80
N LEU A 189 -1.35 31.53 27.55
CA LEU A 189 -1.66 30.14 27.24
C LEU A 189 -0.51 29.20 27.60
N LYS A 190 -0.82 27.96 27.98
CA LYS A 190 0.18 26.90 28.21
C LYS A 190 0.79 26.47 26.87
N ALA A 191 2.12 26.31 26.81
CA ALA A 191 2.76 25.67 25.66
C ALA A 191 2.37 24.20 25.51
N GLY A 192 2.36 23.72 24.27
CA GLY A 192 2.04 22.33 23.96
C GLY A 192 3.15 21.39 24.41
N ASP A 193 2.79 20.18 24.83
CA ASP A 193 3.73 19.16 25.28
C ASP A 193 4.38 18.44 24.08
N ILE A 194 5.65 18.05 24.19
CA ILE A 194 6.36 17.24 23.18
C ILE A 194 6.69 15.88 23.78
N LYS A 195 6.24 14.81 23.11
CA LYS A 195 6.56 13.42 23.43
C LYS A 195 7.36 12.79 22.29
N LEU A 196 8.58 12.35 22.60
CA LEU A 196 9.52 11.72 21.66
C LEU A 196 9.68 10.24 22.03
N ASN A 197 9.01 9.37 21.29
CA ASN A 197 9.22 7.92 21.35
C ASN A 197 10.19 7.54 20.23
N ILE A 198 11.48 7.75 20.49
CA ILE A 198 12.57 7.58 19.53
C ILE A 198 13.68 6.64 20.00
N SER A 199 14.31 5.92 19.07
CA SER A 199 15.49 5.10 19.37
C SER A 199 16.81 5.84 19.15
N LYS A 200 16.83 6.84 18.28
CA LYS A 200 18.02 7.65 17.98
C LYS A 200 17.66 9.10 17.67
N LEU A 201 18.43 10.05 18.20
CA LEU A 201 18.38 11.47 17.85
C LEU A 201 19.72 11.89 17.25
N ASP A 202 19.68 12.55 16.09
CA ASP A 202 20.83 13.09 15.36
C ASP A 202 20.62 14.59 15.19
N ILE A 203 21.43 15.42 15.86
CA ILE A 203 21.35 16.88 15.82
C ILE A 203 22.57 17.38 15.06
N ARG A 204 22.35 18.13 13.97
CA ARG A 204 23.41 18.58 13.07
C ARG A 204 23.51 20.09 13.06
N GLY A 205 24.68 20.64 13.38
CA GLY A 205 24.96 22.07 13.22
C GLY A 205 24.22 23.00 14.20
N HIS A 206 23.81 22.49 15.38
CA HIS A 206 23.14 23.30 16.41
C HIS A 206 24.01 23.54 17.63
N GLU A 207 24.04 24.80 18.07
CA GLU A 207 24.62 25.21 19.36
C GLU A 207 23.55 25.66 20.38
N ARG A 208 22.27 25.67 19.99
CA ARG A 208 21.17 26.28 20.78
C ARG A 208 19.89 25.42 20.76
N VAL A 209 18.88 25.90 21.47
CA VAL A 209 17.56 25.28 21.68
C VAL A 209 16.89 24.88 20.35
N ILE A 210 16.56 23.59 20.21
CA ILE A 210 15.82 23.03 19.09
C ILE A 210 14.36 22.70 19.44
N PHE A 211 14.08 22.35 20.70
CA PHE A 211 12.72 22.14 21.20
C PHE A 211 12.32 23.32 22.10
N ASN A 212 11.42 24.16 21.63
CA ASN A 212 10.99 25.36 22.35
C ASN A 212 9.55 25.22 22.88
N LEU A 213 9.41 25.06 24.19
CA LEU A 213 8.14 24.87 24.87
C LEU A 213 7.84 26.01 25.87
N VAL A 214 8.26 27.25 25.55
CA VAL A 214 8.01 28.41 26.41
C VAL A 214 6.53 28.77 26.46
N GLY A 215 5.97 28.99 27.64
CA GLY A 215 4.57 29.42 27.81
C GLY A 215 4.27 30.80 27.17
N GLY A 216 3.01 31.05 26.84
CA GLY A 216 2.58 32.31 26.22
C GLY A 216 2.72 33.50 27.17
N LYS A 217 2.97 34.70 26.63
CA LYS A 217 3.00 35.93 27.44
C LYS A 217 1.59 36.22 28.01
N GLY A 218 1.52 36.63 29.28
CA GLY A 218 0.29 37.15 29.88
C GLY A 218 -0.12 38.48 29.26
N GLN A 219 -1.43 38.76 29.21
CA GLN A 219 -1.95 40.01 28.69
C GLN A 219 -1.57 41.18 29.61
N ASP A 220 -1.22 42.32 29.01
CA ASP A 220 -0.92 43.54 29.74
C ASP A 220 -2.19 44.09 30.44
N ALA A 221 -2.02 44.76 31.57
CA ALA A 221 -3.13 45.27 32.39
C ALA A 221 -3.95 46.35 31.68
N GLY A 222 -5.24 46.42 32.02
CA GLY A 222 -6.09 47.52 31.59
C GLY A 222 -5.74 48.84 32.27
N PRO A 223 -5.76 49.97 31.55
CA PRO A 223 -5.44 51.26 32.14
C PRO A 223 -6.48 51.67 33.19
N GLY A 224 -6.03 52.35 34.23
CA GLY A 224 -6.84 53.08 35.19
C GLY A 224 -7.16 54.50 34.72
N LYS A 225 -7.56 55.36 35.65
CA LYS A 225 -7.96 56.74 35.36
C LYS A 225 -7.63 57.68 36.51
N ASP A 226 -7.06 58.83 36.17
CA ASP A 226 -6.86 59.92 37.13
C ASP A 226 -8.19 60.49 37.62
N GLY A 227 -8.17 60.96 38.85
CA GLY A 227 -9.30 61.62 39.48
C GLY A 227 -9.67 62.93 38.78
N ARG A 228 -10.97 63.23 38.72
CA ARG A 228 -11.43 64.50 38.13
C ARG A 228 -11.07 65.65 39.06
N ASN A 229 -10.47 66.72 38.54
CA ASN A 229 -10.22 67.93 39.32
C ASN A 229 -11.53 68.56 39.82
N GLY A 230 -11.54 68.99 41.07
CA GLY A 230 -12.71 69.59 41.72
C GLY A 230 -12.97 71.05 41.34
N SER A 231 -12.09 71.66 40.53
CA SER A 231 -12.25 73.04 40.08
C SER A 231 -13.36 73.15 39.04
N ILE A 232 -14.25 74.14 39.20
CA ILE A 232 -15.36 74.37 38.27
C ILE A 232 -14.94 75.42 37.24
N PRO A 233 -14.98 75.10 35.93
CA PRO A 233 -14.68 76.08 34.89
C PRO A 233 -15.58 77.33 34.99
N GLY A 234 -14.96 78.51 35.05
CA GLY A 234 -15.67 79.79 35.12
C GLY A 234 -16.25 80.13 36.50
N LEU A 235 -15.76 79.50 37.57
CA LEU A 235 -15.90 79.99 38.93
C LEU A 235 -14.67 80.88 39.23
N ASN A 236 -14.89 82.20 39.32
CA ASN A 236 -13.81 83.16 39.53
C ASN A 236 -13.67 83.47 41.02
N ASP A 237 -12.43 83.55 41.49
CA ASP A 237 -12.13 84.14 42.79
C ASP A 237 -12.31 85.66 42.69
N LEU A 238 -13.22 86.21 43.48
CA LEU A 238 -13.49 87.65 43.58
C LEU A 238 -12.53 88.36 44.56
N GLY A 239 -11.54 87.64 45.08
CA GLY A 239 -10.55 88.08 46.07
C GLY A 239 -10.73 87.34 47.41
N ASP A 240 -9.61 86.96 48.03
CA ASP A 240 -9.53 86.28 49.34
C ASP A 240 -10.40 85.00 49.46
N GLY A 241 -10.57 84.28 48.35
CA GLY A 241 -11.34 83.03 48.28
C GLY A 241 -12.85 83.23 48.16
N VAL A 242 -13.33 84.46 47.96
CA VAL A 242 -14.77 84.74 47.83
C VAL A 242 -15.26 84.42 46.42
N VAL A 243 -16.21 83.50 46.28
CA VAL A 243 -16.76 83.08 44.98
C VAL A 243 -18.18 83.60 44.72
N TYR A 244 -18.86 84.08 45.77
CA TYR A 244 -20.19 84.65 45.70
C TYR A 244 -20.42 85.71 46.78
N LYS A 245 -20.95 86.87 46.38
CA LYS A 245 -21.40 87.94 47.29
C LYS A 245 -22.84 88.29 46.98
N GLN A 246 -23.66 88.37 48.02
CA GLN A 246 -25.04 88.82 47.91
C GLN A 246 -25.26 90.01 48.85
N TYR A 247 -25.67 91.14 48.28
CA TYR A 247 -26.01 92.36 48.99
C TYR A 247 -27.52 92.48 49.08
N ALA A 248 -28.02 92.77 50.27
CA ALA A 248 -29.42 92.98 50.53
C ALA A 248 -29.62 94.16 51.49
N THR A 249 -30.83 94.72 51.50
CA THR A 249 -31.20 95.81 52.40
C THR A 249 -32.29 95.34 53.35
N GLN A 250 -32.10 95.60 54.64
CA GLN A 250 -33.08 95.33 55.68
C GLN A 250 -34.24 96.31 55.55
N ILE A 251 -35.45 95.80 55.31
CA ILE A 251 -36.65 96.62 55.33
C ILE A 251 -37.13 96.69 56.77
N VAL A 252 -37.23 97.91 57.26
CA VAL A 252 -37.69 98.23 58.61
C VAL A 252 -39.06 98.88 58.51
N GLU A 253 -39.99 98.43 59.36
CA GLU A 253 -41.24 99.13 59.58
C GLU A 253 -41.18 99.85 60.92
N ASP A 254 -41.60 101.12 60.92
CA ASP A 254 -41.71 101.91 62.14
C ASP A 254 -43.02 101.55 62.85
N ILE A 255 -42.90 100.94 64.04
CA ILE A 255 -44.04 100.76 64.94
C ILE A 255 -43.99 101.87 65.97
N ASN A 256 -45.08 102.63 66.11
CA ASN A 256 -45.19 103.78 67.01
C ASN A 256 -45.98 103.42 68.30
N PRO A 257 -45.33 103.03 69.40
CA PRO A 257 -46.00 102.88 70.69
C PRO A 257 -45.98 104.18 71.50
N ARG A 258 -46.95 105.07 71.24
CA ARG A 258 -47.52 106.11 72.15
C ARG A 258 -46.59 106.94 73.07
N ASN A 259 -45.30 107.10 72.76
CA ASN A 259 -44.42 108.04 73.47
C ASN A 259 -43.55 108.79 72.44
N PRO A 260 -43.74 110.11 72.22
CA PRO A 260 -43.17 110.84 71.08
C PRO A 260 -41.64 111.01 71.09
N ASN A 261 -40.94 110.47 72.10
CA ASN A 261 -39.47 110.56 72.23
C ASN A 261 -38.73 109.21 72.13
N ARG A 262 -39.38 108.10 71.72
CA ARG A 262 -38.70 106.80 71.49
C ARG A 262 -39.28 106.04 70.30
N PHE A 263 -38.55 105.99 69.18
CA PHE A 263 -38.84 105.10 68.05
C PHE A 263 -38.21 103.73 68.28
N PHE A 264 -38.97 102.65 68.04
CA PHE A 264 -38.45 101.29 67.98
C PHE A 264 -38.59 100.78 66.54
N THR A 265 -37.46 100.56 65.90
CA THR A 265 -37.40 100.05 64.54
C THR A 265 -37.39 98.52 64.58
N ILE A 266 -38.39 97.84 64.00
CA ILE A 266 -38.44 96.37 63.97
C ILE A 266 -38.23 95.89 62.53
N PRO A 267 -37.26 94.98 62.29
CA PRO A 267 -37.03 94.46 60.94
C PRO A 267 -38.09 93.43 60.53
N VAL A 268 -38.68 93.59 59.33
CA VAL A 268 -39.82 92.77 58.85
C VAL A 268 -39.46 91.85 57.68
N SER A 269 -38.58 92.26 56.77
CA SER A 269 -38.08 91.41 55.66
C SER A 269 -36.74 91.92 55.09
N VAL A 270 -36.15 91.17 54.15
CA VAL A 270 -34.88 91.52 53.49
C VAL A 270 -35.03 91.42 51.97
N ARG A 271 -34.64 92.46 51.22
CA ARG A 271 -34.66 92.50 49.75
C ARG A 271 -33.25 92.40 49.18
N VAL A 272 -33.03 91.49 48.23
CA VAL A 272 -31.74 91.33 47.54
C VAL A 272 -31.55 92.46 46.51
N ASP A 273 -30.45 93.20 46.62
CA ASP A 273 -30.15 94.34 45.74
C ASP A 273 -29.13 93.99 44.65
N LYS A 274 -28.17 93.10 44.92
CA LYS A 274 -27.12 92.73 43.97
C LYS A 274 -26.47 91.39 44.32
N GLU A 275 -26.17 90.59 43.30
CA GLU A 275 -25.36 89.38 43.40
C GLU A 275 -24.10 89.50 42.52
N ILE A 276 -22.95 89.03 43.02
CA ILE A 276 -21.66 89.02 42.32
C ILE A 276 -21.06 87.63 42.42
N GLY A 277 -20.56 87.09 41.32
CA GLY A 277 -20.01 85.73 41.25
C GLY A 277 -21.08 84.67 40.97
N LYS A 278 -20.78 83.42 41.29
CA LYS A 278 -21.71 82.29 41.13
C LYS A 278 -21.92 81.64 42.48
N LYS A 279 -23.18 81.47 42.90
CA LYS A 279 -23.54 80.73 44.13
C LYS A 279 -23.36 79.22 43.95
N GLN A 280 -22.12 78.82 43.66
CA GLN A 280 -21.69 77.45 43.43
C GLN A 280 -20.37 77.24 44.16
N TRP A 281 -20.30 76.15 44.91
CA TRP A 281 -19.06 75.73 45.56
C TRP A 281 -18.17 75.01 44.56
N PRO A 282 -16.83 75.13 44.65
CA PRO A 282 -15.93 74.13 44.10
C PRO A 282 -16.28 72.73 44.61
N GLN A 283 -15.66 71.71 44.03
CA GLN A 283 -15.84 70.32 44.42
C GLN A 283 -14.56 69.77 45.02
N ASP A 284 -14.67 68.66 45.75
CA ASP A 284 -13.51 67.85 46.06
C ASP A 284 -12.92 67.27 44.75
N GLY A 285 -11.62 66.99 44.76
CA GLY A 285 -11.02 66.18 43.71
C GLY A 285 -11.60 64.77 43.76
N GLY A 286 -11.97 64.21 42.62
CA GLY A 286 -12.38 62.81 42.53
C GLY A 286 -11.19 61.89 42.82
N ASP A 287 -11.44 60.74 43.45
CA ASP A 287 -10.42 59.71 43.66
C ASP A 287 -9.95 59.11 42.31
N ALA A 288 -8.69 58.70 42.25
CA ALA A 288 -8.18 57.92 41.12
C ALA A 288 -8.77 56.51 41.11
N VAL A 289 -8.86 55.92 39.92
CA VAL A 289 -9.29 54.52 39.73
C VAL A 289 -8.09 53.70 39.27
N SER A 290 -7.74 52.67 40.03
CA SER A 290 -6.63 51.77 39.71
C SER A 290 -6.80 51.12 38.35
N GLY A 291 -5.68 50.89 37.66
CA GLY A 291 -5.65 49.94 36.54
C GLY A 291 -5.90 48.52 37.01
N GLY A 292 -6.09 47.62 36.04
CA GLY A 292 -6.19 46.19 36.34
C GLY A 292 -4.86 45.55 36.67
N ARG A 293 -4.89 44.28 37.06
CA ARG A 293 -3.69 43.47 37.29
C ARG A 293 -3.22 42.82 36.00
N PRO A 294 -1.91 42.75 35.72
CA PRO A 294 -1.41 42.03 34.56
C PRO A 294 -1.72 40.53 34.64
N GLY A 295 -1.98 39.94 33.47
CA GLY A 295 -2.13 38.50 33.33
C GLY A 295 -0.82 37.77 33.64
N ILE A 296 -0.91 36.64 34.36
CA ILE A 296 0.25 35.78 34.59
C ILE A 296 0.67 35.15 33.26
N GLY A 297 1.96 34.94 33.04
CA GLY A 297 2.43 34.13 31.92
C GLY A 297 1.87 32.71 31.93
N GLY A 298 1.76 32.11 30.75
CA GLY A 298 1.33 30.73 30.58
C GLY A 298 2.39 29.74 31.06
N ASP A 299 1.97 28.53 31.42
CA ASP A 299 2.90 27.51 31.88
C ASP A 299 3.71 26.93 30.70
N GLY A 300 4.94 26.49 30.96
CA GLY A 300 5.77 25.80 29.99
C GLY A 300 5.22 24.41 29.64
N GLY A 301 5.56 23.91 28.45
CA GLY A 301 5.16 22.58 27.98
C GLY A 301 6.13 21.51 28.45
N ASN A 302 5.65 20.28 28.66
CA ASN A 302 6.47 19.16 29.09
C ASN A 302 7.21 18.50 27.91
N LEU A 303 8.46 18.10 28.13
CA LEU A 303 9.24 17.30 27.19
C LEU A 303 9.40 15.88 27.74
N LEU A 304 8.78 14.90 27.09
CA LEU A 304 8.92 13.49 27.42
C LEU A 304 9.75 12.80 26.34
N SER A 305 10.78 12.05 26.70
CA SER A 305 11.59 11.33 25.70
C SER A 305 11.97 9.94 26.17
N SER A 306 12.06 8.99 25.24
CA SER A 306 12.62 7.65 25.48
C SER A 306 14.15 7.61 25.49
N ILE A 307 14.82 8.72 25.16
CA ILE A 307 16.27 8.85 25.26
C ILE A 307 16.64 10.12 26.03
N SER A 308 17.88 10.18 26.53
CA SER A 308 18.39 11.38 27.17
C SER A 308 18.58 12.50 26.15
N ILE A 309 18.16 13.73 26.51
CA ILE A 309 18.34 14.94 25.69
C ILE A 309 19.06 15.97 26.55
N GLU A 310 20.18 16.51 26.05
CA GLU A 310 20.92 17.57 26.75
C GLU A 310 20.09 18.83 26.91
N SER A 311 20.19 19.48 28.07
CA SER A 311 19.42 20.69 28.42
C SER A 311 19.60 21.86 27.46
N LYS A 312 20.78 21.98 26.80
CA LYS A 312 21.03 23.04 25.81
C LYS A 312 20.13 22.96 24.57
N TYR A 313 19.56 21.78 24.29
CA TYR A 313 18.73 21.53 23.12
C TYR A 313 17.24 21.77 23.37
N PHE A 314 16.81 22.06 24.60
CA PHE A 314 15.40 22.35 24.87
C PHE A 314 15.20 23.47 25.89
N THR A 315 14.03 24.10 25.84
CA THR A 315 13.56 25.01 26.89
C THR A 315 12.09 24.74 27.19
N SER A 316 11.72 24.83 28.45
CA SER A 316 10.40 24.46 28.99
C SER A 316 9.93 25.48 30.03
N VAL A 317 10.44 26.71 29.97
CA VAL A 317 10.14 27.72 31.00
C VAL A 317 8.74 28.32 30.84
N GLY A 318 8.19 28.83 31.94
CA GLY A 318 6.96 29.62 31.92
C GLY A 318 7.09 30.90 31.07
N GLY A 319 5.98 31.32 30.47
CA GLY A 319 5.89 32.60 29.76
C GLY A 319 6.01 33.79 30.71
N LYS A 320 6.39 34.96 30.19
CA LYS A 320 6.47 36.20 30.99
C LYS A 320 5.06 36.76 31.24
N SER A 321 4.82 37.29 32.44
CA SER A 321 3.58 38.01 32.77
C SER A 321 3.46 39.32 31.99
N GLY A 322 2.23 39.81 31.87
CA GLY A 322 1.94 41.08 31.22
C GLY A 322 2.56 42.28 31.94
N LYS A 323 2.61 43.42 31.26
CA LYS A 323 3.06 44.70 31.83
C LYS A 323 1.99 45.28 32.76
N ARG A 324 2.46 45.85 33.86
CA ARG A 324 1.68 46.62 34.85
C ARG A 324 1.21 47.95 34.26
N ALA A 325 -0.01 48.36 34.62
CA ALA A 325 -0.53 49.69 34.32
C ALA A 325 0.19 50.77 35.18
N PRO A 326 0.30 52.02 34.72
CA PRO A 326 0.87 53.11 35.53
C PRO A 326 0.10 53.36 36.84
N ASP A 327 0.69 54.15 37.73
CA ASP A 327 0.02 54.66 38.92
C ASP A 327 -0.80 55.90 38.59
N TYR A 328 -1.96 56.05 39.22
CA TYR A 328 -2.93 57.11 38.89
C TYR A 328 -3.10 58.10 40.03
N LYS A 329 -3.28 59.37 39.66
CA LYS A 329 -3.31 60.50 40.60
C LYS A 329 -4.74 60.94 40.88
N GLY A 330 -5.02 61.23 42.14
CA GLY A 330 -6.29 61.83 42.54
C GLY A 330 -6.46 63.23 41.95
N GLY A 331 -7.70 63.64 41.74
CA GLY A 331 -7.99 64.97 41.21
C GLY A 331 -7.54 66.05 42.19
N ALA A 332 -7.05 67.18 41.69
CA ALA A 332 -6.75 68.33 42.55
C ALA A 332 -8.04 68.86 43.22
N ALA A 333 -7.91 69.36 44.45
CA ALA A 333 -9.00 70.04 45.14
C ALA A 333 -9.53 71.23 44.32
N GLY A 334 -10.83 71.53 44.43
CA GLY A 334 -11.42 72.67 43.75
C GLY A 334 -10.89 74.00 44.28
N LEU A 335 -10.54 74.92 43.38
CA LEU A 335 -10.06 76.27 43.72
C LEU A 335 -11.14 77.34 43.50
N PRO A 336 -11.14 78.44 44.28
CA PRO A 336 -10.29 78.72 45.45
C PRO A 336 -10.63 77.83 46.65
N ASN A 337 -9.65 77.56 47.51
CA ASN A 337 -9.78 76.68 48.67
C ASN A 337 -9.04 77.27 49.89
N PRO A 338 -9.75 77.75 50.93
CA PRO A 338 -11.20 77.69 51.11
C PRO A 338 -11.96 78.59 50.14
N ALA A 339 -13.19 78.19 49.78
CA ALA A 339 -14.15 79.06 49.08
C ALA A 339 -15.09 79.72 50.07
N ILE A 340 -15.52 80.95 49.76
CA ILE A 340 -16.32 81.78 50.66
C ILE A 340 -17.55 82.35 49.95
N HIS A 341 -18.71 82.24 50.61
CA HIS A 341 -19.91 82.98 50.26
C HIS A 341 -20.20 84.03 51.31
N GLU A 342 -20.44 85.27 50.88
CA GLU A 342 -20.75 86.38 51.79
C GLU A 342 -22.15 86.94 51.57
N TYR A 343 -22.87 87.15 52.67
CA TYR A 343 -24.18 87.78 52.68
C TYR A 343 -24.12 89.07 53.50
N TRP A 344 -24.33 90.20 52.82
CA TRP A 344 -24.25 91.54 53.37
C TRP A 344 -25.66 92.13 53.46
N VAL A 345 -26.06 92.65 54.64
CA VAL A 345 -27.34 93.33 54.83
C VAL A 345 -27.13 94.75 55.34
N SER A 346 -27.64 95.75 54.62
CA SER A 346 -27.54 97.18 54.94
C SER A 346 -26.08 97.60 55.24
N GLY A 347 -25.15 97.15 54.38
CA GLY A 347 -23.72 97.47 54.47
C GLY A 347 -22.92 96.70 55.52
N LYS A 348 -23.55 95.81 56.30
CA LYS A 348 -22.88 94.96 57.30
C LYS A 348 -22.86 93.49 56.86
N LEU A 349 -21.70 92.83 56.94
CA LEU A 349 -21.60 91.39 56.73
C LEU A 349 -22.43 90.67 57.80
N ARG A 350 -23.42 89.90 57.37
CA ARG A 350 -24.32 89.15 58.26
C ARG A 350 -23.97 87.68 58.35
N GLN A 351 -23.55 87.08 57.24
CA GLN A 351 -23.21 85.67 57.18
C GLN A 351 -22.03 85.46 56.24
N ARG A 352 -21.08 84.63 56.69
CA ARG A 352 -19.91 84.21 55.93
C ARG A 352 -19.84 82.70 56.02
N GLU A 353 -20.07 82.03 54.91
CA GLU A 353 -19.93 80.57 54.80
C GLU A 353 -18.58 80.27 54.19
N ILE A 354 -17.80 79.40 54.84
CA ILE A 354 -16.48 78.97 54.39
C ILE A 354 -16.56 77.47 54.15
N LYS A 355 -16.07 77.02 52.99
CA LYS A 355 -16.00 75.59 52.66
C LYS A 355 -14.62 75.24 52.12
N GLU A 356 -14.04 74.18 52.68
CA GLU A 356 -12.78 73.60 52.22
C GLU A 356 -13.03 72.36 51.38
N PHE A 357 -12.11 72.08 50.45
CA PHE A 357 -12.13 70.94 49.56
C PHE A 357 -10.85 70.13 49.68
N ARG A 358 -10.93 68.83 49.44
CA ARG A 358 -9.80 67.92 49.53
C ARG A 358 -9.40 67.42 48.15
N PRO A 359 -8.09 67.17 47.90
CA PRO A 359 -7.70 66.43 46.72
C PRO A 359 -8.23 64.99 46.82
N GLY A 360 -8.46 64.37 45.67
CA GLY A 360 -8.77 62.95 45.60
C GLY A 360 -7.58 62.10 46.01
N LYS A 361 -7.82 60.84 46.35
CA LYS A 361 -6.77 59.87 46.69
C LYS A 361 -6.07 59.34 45.44
N ASP A 362 -4.74 59.30 45.51
CA ASP A 362 -3.89 58.54 44.57
C ASP A 362 -4.10 57.04 44.76
N ILE A 363 -3.83 56.25 43.72
CA ILE A 363 -3.89 54.79 43.81
C ILE A 363 -2.82 54.12 42.94
N ASP A 364 -2.17 53.12 43.53
CA ASP A 364 -1.17 52.31 42.85
C ASP A 364 -1.83 51.15 42.10
N SER A 365 -1.39 50.90 40.87
CA SER A 365 -1.87 49.77 40.10
C SER A 365 -1.28 48.45 40.62
N PRO A 366 -2.02 47.33 40.61
CA PRO A 366 -1.53 46.05 41.14
C PRO A 366 -0.42 45.43 40.27
N ASN A 367 0.57 44.81 40.93
CA ASN A 367 1.59 43.98 40.28
C ASN A 367 1.02 42.62 39.82
N ALA A 368 1.68 42.01 38.84
CA ALA A 368 1.40 40.62 38.45
C ALA A 368 1.60 39.68 39.66
N LYS A 369 0.78 38.62 39.77
CA LYS A 369 0.89 37.66 40.88
C LYS A 369 2.23 36.90 40.91
N ARG A 370 2.86 36.72 39.74
CA ARG A 370 4.19 36.13 39.52
C ARG A 370 4.80 36.75 38.28
N GLU A 371 6.13 36.73 38.16
CA GLU A 371 6.83 37.25 36.97
C GLU A 371 6.71 36.31 35.76
N PHE A 372 6.66 35.00 35.99
CA PHE A 372 6.53 33.97 34.97
C PHE A 372 5.44 32.94 35.33
N GLY A 373 4.95 32.22 34.31
CA GLY A 373 4.19 30.98 34.50
C GLY A 373 5.05 29.88 35.14
N ASN A 374 4.45 28.73 35.44
CA ASN A 374 5.24 27.60 35.96
C ASN A 374 6.06 26.97 34.83
N ASP A 375 7.28 26.52 35.14
CA ASP A 375 8.09 25.73 34.22
C ASP A 375 7.45 24.33 33.98
N GLY A 376 7.59 23.83 32.77
CA GLY A 376 7.27 22.47 32.40
C GLY A 376 8.35 21.48 32.86
N ARG A 377 8.11 20.20 32.61
CA ARG A 377 8.98 19.12 33.09
C ARG A 377 9.64 18.37 31.93
N TYR A 378 10.92 18.06 32.08
CA TYR A 378 11.59 17.04 31.28
C TYR A 378 11.49 15.68 31.99
N LYS A 379 11.05 14.64 31.28
CA LYS A 379 10.99 13.27 31.81
C LYS A 379 11.54 12.26 30.82
N LEU A 380 12.54 11.50 31.25
CA LEU A 380 12.98 10.28 30.58
C LEU A 380 11.95 9.17 30.84
N LEU A 381 11.47 8.51 29.79
CA LEU A 381 10.50 7.42 29.85
C LEU A 381 11.24 6.10 30.14
N GLU A 382 10.78 5.32 31.12
CA GLU A 382 11.40 4.06 31.57
C GLU A 382 11.13 2.85 30.64
N THR A 383 10.36 3.01 29.57
CA THR A 383 9.94 1.90 28.71
C THR A 383 11.04 1.38 27.79
N THR A 384 11.13 0.05 27.67
CA THR A 384 11.98 -0.67 26.73
C THR A 384 11.67 -0.25 25.27
N LEU A 385 12.71 0.21 24.58
CA LEU A 385 12.73 0.92 23.31
C LEU A 385 12.32 0.12 22.03
N GLY A 386 11.83 -1.12 22.13
CA GLY A 386 11.70 -2.01 20.98
C GLY A 386 10.77 -1.53 19.86
N ASP A 387 9.51 -1.20 20.19
CA ASP A 387 8.43 -1.26 19.18
C ASP A 387 7.53 -0.03 19.05
N HIS A 388 7.79 1.09 19.77
CA HIS A 388 6.88 2.24 19.75
C HIS A 388 6.81 2.95 18.38
N TRP A 389 7.87 2.86 17.58
CA TRP A 389 7.91 3.39 16.22
C TRP A 389 7.23 2.47 15.20
N LEU A 390 7.07 1.18 15.52
CA LEU A 390 6.45 0.16 14.69
C LEU A 390 4.92 0.26 14.75
N THR A 391 4.40 1.40 14.32
CA THR A 391 2.97 1.69 14.26
C THR A 391 2.32 1.05 13.03
N ASN A 392 1.01 0.83 13.06
CA ASN A 392 0.25 0.38 11.89
C ASN A 392 0.35 1.37 10.71
N GLY A 393 0.45 2.68 11.00
CA GLY A 393 0.65 3.71 9.97
C GLY A 393 1.99 3.59 9.24
N TYR A 394 3.08 3.32 9.97
CA TYR A 394 4.38 3.01 9.37
C TYR A 394 4.31 1.72 8.53
N LEU A 395 3.75 0.64 9.10
CA LEU A 395 3.68 -0.67 8.41
C LEU A 395 2.88 -0.59 7.10
N ALA A 396 1.75 0.13 7.09
CA ALA A 396 0.96 0.34 5.89
C ALA A 396 1.78 1.00 4.76
N ASN A 397 2.51 2.08 5.08
CA ASN A 397 3.34 2.79 4.11
C ASN A 397 4.57 1.97 3.69
N ALA A 398 5.18 1.25 4.63
CA ALA A 398 6.28 0.33 4.32
C ALA A 398 5.83 -0.77 3.36
N ILE A 399 4.69 -1.41 3.60
CA ILE A 399 4.12 -2.43 2.70
C ILE A 399 3.85 -1.84 1.32
N LYS A 400 3.32 -0.62 1.23
CA LYS A 400 3.09 0.07 -0.06
C LYS A 400 4.39 0.18 -0.87
N TYR A 401 5.49 0.61 -0.26
CA TYR A 401 6.81 0.65 -0.91
C TYR A 401 7.31 -0.73 -1.34
N GLY A 402 7.17 -1.75 -0.47
CA GLY A 402 7.52 -3.13 -0.82
C GLY A 402 6.72 -3.67 -2.01
N LYS A 403 5.41 -3.38 -2.06
CA LYS A 403 4.52 -3.75 -3.17
C LYS A 403 4.94 -3.05 -4.46
N ASP A 404 5.29 -1.77 -4.41
CA ASP A 404 5.79 -1.03 -5.59
C ASP A 404 7.10 -1.60 -6.12
N LEU A 405 8.07 -1.92 -5.25
CA LEU A 405 9.29 -2.61 -5.64
C LEU A 405 8.97 -3.91 -6.38
N PHE A 406 8.02 -4.69 -5.85
CA PHE A 406 7.65 -5.97 -6.44
C PHE A 406 6.90 -5.80 -7.79
N LEU A 407 5.92 -4.90 -7.85
CA LEU A 407 5.20 -4.51 -9.07
C LEU A 407 6.15 -4.00 -10.16
N GLY A 408 7.18 -3.25 -9.77
CA GLY A 408 8.19 -2.70 -10.68
C GLY A 408 9.21 -3.71 -11.20
N ASN A 409 9.07 -5.00 -10.82
CA ASN A 409 10.06 -6.06 -11.06
C ASN A 409 11.45 -5.80 -10.42
N HIS A 410 11.53 -4.99 -9.35
CA HIS A 410 12.75 -4.83 -8.54
C HIS A 410 12.88 -5.98 -7.52
N VAL A 411 12.83 -7.21 -8.02
CA VAL A 411 12.62 -8.45 -7.25
C VAL A 411 13.62 -8.61 -6.10
N VAL A 412 14.90 -8.30 -6.33
CA VAL A 412 15.96 -8.37 -5.30
C VAL A 412 15.71 -7.38 -4.16
N GLN A 413 15.36 -6.15 -4.51
CA GLN A 413 15.10 -5.09 -3.53
C GLN A 413 13.79 -5.38 -2.77
N ALA A 414 12.74 -5.82 -3.47
CA ALA A 414 11.47 -6.22 -2.88
C ALA A 414 11.66 -7.36 -1.87
N HIS A 415 12.42 -8.40 -2.24
CA HIS A 415 12.71 -9.54 -1.37
C HIS A 415 13.44 -9.12 -0.11
N SER A 416 14.56 -8.40 -0.26
CA SER A 416 15.36 -7.88 0.87
C SER A 416 14.51 -7.03 1.80
N TYR A 417 13.62 -6.21 1.23
CA TYR A 417 12.76 -5.31 1.97
C TYR A 417 11.64 -6.06 2.72
N PHE A 418 10.93 -6.98 2.07
CA PHE A 418 9.90 -7.80 2.75
C PHE A 418 10.51 -8.77 3.77
N LEU A 419 11.73 -9.26 3.54
CA LEU A 419 12.47 -10.05 4.52
C LEU A 419 12.77 -9.24 5.78
N LYS A 420 13.26 -7.99 5.63
CA LYS A 420 13.43 -7.05 6.75
C LYS A 420 12.12 -6.84 7.50
N LEU A 421 11.01 -6.59 6.78
CA LEU A 421 9.70 -6.38 7.41
C LEU A 421 9.18 -7.63 8.13
N SER A 422 9.46 -8.83 7.62
CA SER A 422 8.99 -10.09 8.23
C SER A 422 9.57 -10.33 9.62
N GLN A 423 10.71 -9.73 9.96
CA GLN A 423 11.30 -9.77 11.30
C GLN A 423 10.40 -9.14 12.37
N PHE A 424 9.48 -8.24 11.97
CA PHE A 424 8.52 -7.61 12.88
C PHE A 424 7.24 -8.41 13.11
N CYS A 425 7.15 -9.60 12.49
CA CYS A 425 5.97 -10.46 12.48
C CYS A 425 6.14 -11.73 13.34
N THR A 426 7.04 -11.73 14.33
CA THR A 426 7.32 -12.93 15.15
C THR A 426 6.48 -13.01 16.43
N ASP A 427 6.02 -11.88 17.00
CA ASP A 427 5.44 -11.81 18.35
C ASP A 427 4.09 -11.06 18.43
N PHE A 428 3.23 -11.16 17.42
CA PHE A 428 1.93 -10.47 17.45
C PHE A 428 0.83 -11.33 18.09
N THR A 429 0.23 -10.81 19.16
CA THR A 429 -0.92 -11.45 19.82
C THR A 429 -2.20 -11.24 19.02
N SER A 430 -3.19 -12.12 19.24
CA SER A 430 -4.43 -12.17 18.44
C SER A 430 -5.36 -10.96 18.53
N LYS A 431 -4.93 -9.91 19.24
CA LYS A 431 -5.74 -8.77 19.63
C LYS A 431 -5.61 -7.58 18.66
N ASP A 432 -4.52 -7.44 17.91
CA ASP A 432 -4.35 -6.39 16.88
C ASP A 432 -4.57 -6.95 15.47
N VAL A 433 -5.83 -6.86 15.02
CA VAL A 433 -6.27 -7.36 13.71
C VAL A 433 -5.57 -6.64 12.56
N VAL A 434 -5.34 -5.33 12.71
CA VAL A 434 -4.72 -4.50 11.66
C VAL A 434 -3.26 -4.91 11.46
N ARG A 435 -2.50 -5.03 12.56
CA ARG A 435 -1.11 -5.50 12.51
C ARG A 435 -1.00 -6.93 11.97
N THR A 436 -1.96 -7.79 12.31
CA THR A 436 -2.02 -9.16 11.78
C THR A 436 -2.18 -9.15 10.26
N ASN A 437 -3.11 -8.35 9.73
CA ASN A 437 -3.33 -8.25 8.29
C ASN A 437 -2.09 -7.70 7.57
N HIS A 438 -1.40 -6.72 8.15
CA HIS A 438 -0.12 -6.24 7.62
C HIS A 438 0.93 -7.35 7.56
N CYS A 439 1.07 -8.15 8.62
CA CYS A 439 2.00 -9.27 8.65
C CYS A 439 1.65 -10.37 7.63
N LEU A 440 0.37 -10.70 7.46
CA LEU A 440 -0.08 -11.62 6.40
C LEU A 440 0.30 -11.11 5.02
N SER A 441 0.13 -9.80 4.76
CA SER A 441 0.53 -9.19 3.49
C SER A 441 2.04 -9.28 3.26
N ILE A 442 2.87 -9.00 4.28
CA ILE A 442 4.33 -9.10 4.21
C ILE A 442 4.74 -10.54 3.87
N LEU A 443 4.22 -11.52 4.61
CA LEU A 443 4.58 -12.92 4.44
C LEU A 443 4.13 -13.49 3.09
N SER A 444 2.93 -13.10 2.62
CA SER A 444 2.42 -13.50 1.30
C SER A 444 3.27 -12.96 0.15
N ASN A 445 3.66 -11.67 0.19
CA ASN A 445 4.53 -11.09 -0.83
C ASN A 445 5.93 -11.72 -0.81
N LEU A 446 6.51 -11.90 0.38
CA LEU A 446 7.80 -12.59 0.54
C LEU A 446 7.74 -14.03 0.00
N GLN A 447 6.61 -14.72 0.20
CA GLN A 447 6.40 -16.06 -0.33
C GLN A 447 6.35 -16.07 -1.87
N ASN A 448 5.62 -15.16 -2.50
CA ASN A 448 5.61 -15.07 -3.97
C ASN A 448 7.02 -14.85 -4.53
N LEU A 449 7.80 -13.95 -3.90
CA LEU A 449 9.19 -13.69 -4.26
C LEU A 449 10.08 -14.94 -4.09
N ASN A 450 9.92 -15.68 -3.00
CA ASN A 450 10.66 -16.94 -2.75
C ASN A 450 10.33 -18.04 -3.76
N LEU A 451 9.16 -17.99 -4.39
CA LEU A 451 8.73 -18.98 -5.39
C LEU A 451 9.11 -18.60 -6.82
N GLY A 452 9.78 -17.45 -7.02
CA GLY A 452 10.03 -16.93 -8.36
C GLY A 452 8.74 -16.54 -9.08
N ASN A 453 7.73 -16.10 -8.33
CA ASN A 453 6.49 -15.57 -8.88
C ASN A 453 6.56 -14.04 -8.95
N ASN A 454 5.83 -13.47 -9.91
CA ASN A 454 5.54 -12.05 -9.96
C ASN A 454 4.51 -11.62 -8.91
N TYR A 455 4.24 -10.32 -8.85
CA TYR A 455 3.34 -9.70 -7.86
C TYR A 455 1.95 -10.37 -7.81
N PHE A 456 1.44 -10.83 -8.94
CA PHE A 456 0.11 -11.45 -9.06
C PHE A 456 0.12 -12.98 -8.92
N GLY A 457 1.26 -13.58 -8.57
CA GLY A 457 1.37 -15.00 -8.27
C GLY A 457 1.61 -15.93 -9.47
N ASN A 458 1.82 -15.37 -10.68
CA ASN A 458 2.27 -16.15 -11.84
C ASN A 458 3.79 -16.28 -11.84
N PRO A 459 4.41 -17.26 -12.52
CA PRO A 459 5.86 -17.31 -12.68
C PRO A 459 6.43 -15.98 -13.19
N LEU A 460 7.61 -15.60 -12.71
CA LEU A 460 8.20 -14.30 -13.02
C LEU A 460 8.52 -14.12 -14.51
N ASN A 461 8.81 -15.23 -15.21
CA ASN A 461 9.00 -15.30 -16.66
C ASN A 461 7.71 -15.59 -17.45
N ASN A 462 6.55 -15.55 -16.80
CA ASN A 462 5.27 -15.79 -17.47
C ASN A 462 4.92 -14.65 -18.43
N VAL A 463 4.59 -15.01 -19.66
CA VAL A 463 4.10 -14.08 -20.67
C VAL A 463 2.58 -14.21 -20.77
N PRO A 464 1.80 -13.12 -20.79
CA PRO A 464 0.35 -13.21 -20.94
C PRO A 464 -0.04 -13.91 -22.24
N LEU A 465 -1.01 -14.82 -22.15
CA LEU A 465 -1.46 -15.70 -23.24
C LEU A 465 -2.28 -15.00 -24.35
N ILE A 466 -2.28 -13.67 -24.35
CA ILE A 466 -3.16 -12.82 -25.15
C ILE A 466 -2.32 -11.78 -25.91
N SER A 467 -2.64 -11.56 -27.18
CA SER A 467 -1.97 -10.54 -27.99
C SER A 467 -2.01 -9.16 -27.31
N LEU A 468 -1.11 -8.25 -27.70
CA LEU A 468 -1.14 -6.88 -27.18
C LEU A 468 -2.50 -6.21 -27.45
N GLU A 469 -3.06 -6.44 -28.64
CA GLU A 469 -4.42 -6.04 -29.02
C GLU A 469 -5.47 -6.55 -28.02
N THR A 470 -5.45 -7.85 -27.72
CA THR A 470 -6.42 -8.48 -26.83
C THR A 470 -6.26 -7.95 -25.41
N SER A 471 -5.01 -7.81 -24.95
CA SER A 471 -4.68 -7.22 -23.64
C SER A 471 -5.16 -5.78 -23.53
N THR A 472 -5.03 -5.01 -24.61
CA THR A 472 -5.49 -3.62 -24.67
C THR A 472 -7.01 -3.57 -24.61
N SER A 473 -7.71 -4.38 -25.40
CA SER A 473 -9.18 -4.47 -25.37
C SER A 473 -9.70 -4.80 -23.98
N ILE A 474 -9.11 -5.81 -23.33
CA ILE A 474 -9.48 -6.21 -21.97
C ILE A 474 -9.18 -5.09 -20.98
N TYR A 475 -8.00 -4.45 -21.07
CA TYR A 475 -7.64 -3.34 -20.20
C TYR A 475 -8.58 -2.14 -20.36
N LYS A 476 -8.95 -1.74 -21.59
CA LYS A 476 -9.90 -0.64 -21.83
C LYS A 476 -11.27 -0.92 -21.20
N ASN A 477 -11.77 -2.14 -21.40
CA ASN A 477 -13.04 -2.57 -20.83
C ASN A 477 -13.00 -2.56 -19.30
N GLU A 478 -11.87 -2.92 -18.69
CA GLU A 478 -11.73 -2.86 -17.24
C GLU A 478 -11.51 -1.44 -16.72
N LEU A 479 -10.74 -0.63 -17.45
CA LEU A 479 -10.39 0.74 -17.08
C LEU A 479 -11.63 1.57 -16.78
N LEU A 480 -12.64 1.51 -17.67
CA LEU A 480 -13.88 2.26 -17.50
C LEU A 480 -14.61 1.83 -16.21
N ASN A 481 -14.77 0.52 -15.98
CA ASN A 481 -15.47 0.01 -14.80
C ASN A 481 -14.74 0.39 -13.50
N ALA A 482 -13.40 0.28 -13.48
CA ALA A 482 -12.63 0.60 -12.29
C ALA A 482 -12.62 2.11 -12.00
N LEU A 483 -12.48 2.95 -13.02
CA LEU A 483 -12.59 4.40 -12.86
C LEU A 483 -13.98 4.81 -12.38
N GLU A 484 -15.05 4.18 -12.87
CA GLU A 484 -16.43 4.42 -12.42
C GLU A 484 -16.58 4.16 -10.91
N VAL A 485 -16.05 3.02 -10.42
CA VAL A 485 -16.05 2.67 -8.99
C VAL A 485 -15.26 3.69 -8.17
N ILE A 486 -14.04 4.04 -8.59
CA ILE A 486 -13.20 5.02 -7.87
C ILE A 486 -13.85 6.40 -7.88
N TYR A 487 -14.39 6.83 -9.02
CA TYR A 487 -15.07 8.11 -9.20
C TYR A 487 -16.28 8.21 -8.27
N PHE A 488 -17.18 7.23 -8.29
CA PHE A 488 -18.38 7.25 -7.44
C PHE A 488 -18.05 7.10 -5.95
N ALA A 489 -17.11 6.24 -5.58
CA ALA A 489 -16.68 6.11 -4.20
C ALA A 489 -16.05 7.41 -3.68
N THR A 490 -15.22 8.08 -4.49
CA THR A 490 -14.58 9.36 -4.13
C THR A 490 -15.60 10.50 -4.07
N LEU A 491 -16.49 10.57 -5.06
CA LEU A 491 -17.54 11.57 -5.12
C LEU A 491 -18.52 11.44 -3.95
N SER A 492 -18.81 10.23 -3.48
CA SER A 492 -19.62 10.01 -2.28
C SER A 492 -19.04 10.68 -1.03
N LYS A 493 -17.72 10.89 -0.98
CA LYS A 493 -17.04 11.59 0.12
C LYS A 493 -17.30 13.10 0.12
N SER A 494 -17.83 13.67 -0.96
CA SER A 494 -18.09 15.11 -1.06
C SER A 494 -19.18 15.55 -0.09
N LYS A 495 -18.86 16.57 0.71
CA LYS A 495 -19.81 17.19 1.66
C LYS A 495 -20.92 17.97 0.96
N LYS A 496 -20.75 18.33 -0.34
CA LYS A 496 -21.65 19.23 -1.07
C LYS A 496 -22.77 18.53 -1.86
N LEU A 497 -22.72 17.22 -2.05
CA LEU A 497 -23.81 16.48 -2.69
C LEU A 497 -25.03 16.42 -1.78
N ASP A 498 -26.21 16.64 -2.37
CA ASP A 498 -27.47 16.42 -1.66
C ASP A 498 -27.68 14.92 -1.36
N THR A 499 -28.61 14.63 -0.47
CA THR A 499 -28.91 13.26 -0.03
C THR A 499 -29.37 12.37 -1.19
N LYS A 500 -30.09 12.92 -2.17
CA LYS A 500 -30.65 12.18 -3.31
C LYS A 500 -29.54 11.75 -4.27
N ASP A 501 -28.60 12.64 -4.55
CA ASP A 501 -27.42 12.38 -5.37
C ASP A 501 -26.48 11.39 -4.70
N LYS A 502 -26.25 11.51 -3.39
CA LYS A 502 -25.48 10.53 -2.62
C LYS A 502 -26.10 9.14 -2.69
N VAL A 503 -27.42 9.03 -2.50
CA VAL A 503 -28.13 7.75 -2.59
C VAL A 503 -28.04 7.15 -4.00
N ARG A 504 -28.15 7.97 -5.05
CA ARG A 504 -27.97 7.54 -6.45
C ARG A 504 -26.55 7.02 -6.71
N ILE A 505 -25.52 7.74 -6.27
CA ILE A 505 -24.11 7.35 -6.40
C ILE A 505 -23.83 6.04 -5.67
N LEU A 506 -24.34 5.92 -4.44
CA LEU A 506 -24.21 4.69 -3.66
C LEU A 506 -24.93 3.52 -4.33
N SER A 507 -26.08 3.73 -4.99
CA SER A 507 -26.74 2.69 -5.80
C SER A 507 -25.89 2.26 -6.98
N ASN A 508 -25.31 3.19 -7.75
CA ASN A 508 -24.44 2.86 -8.88
C ASN A 508 -23.18 2.10 -8.44
N LEU A 509 -22.60 2.48 -7.29
CA LEU A 509 -21.47 1.78 -6.69
C LEU A 509 -21.86 0.35 -6.27
N GLN A 510 -23.03 0.20 -5.66
CA GLN A 510 -23.60 -1.08 -5.30
C GLN A 510 -23.77 -1.99 -6.53
N ASP A 511 -24.35 -1.46 -7.62
CA ASP A 511 -24.53 -2.14 -8.90
C ASP A 511 -23.21 -2.59 -9.53
N SER A 512 -22.17 -1.77 -9.40
CA SER A 512 -20.82 -2.11 -9.89
C SER A 512 -20.23 -3.28 -9.13
N ILE A 513 -20.32 -3.28 -7.79
CA ILE A 513 -19.85 -4.40 -6.94
C ILE A 513 -20.67 -5.67 -7.24
N TYR A 514 -21.95 -5.55 -7.54
CA TYR A 514 -22.78 -6.70 -7.92
C TYR A 514 -22.33 -7.36 -9.23
N LYS A 515 -22.02 -6.58 -10.26
CA LYS A 515 -21.46 -7.10 -11.52
C LYS A 515 -20.13 -7.82 -11.30
N GLU A 516 -19.31 -7.33 -10.36
CA GLU A 516 -18.04 -7.96 -10.01
C GLU A 516 -18.23 -9.30 -9.30
N LEU A 517 -19.13 -9.36 -8.32
CA LEU A 517 -19.49 -10.60 -7.65
C LEU A 517 -20.01 -11.66 -8.64
N GLU A 518 -20.84 -11.26 -9.60
CA GLU A 518 -21.33 -12.15 -10.66
C GLU A 518 -20.18 -12.69 -11.53
N LYS A 519 -19.23 -11.84 -11.92
CA LYS A 519 -18.03 -12.27 -12.66
C LYS A 519 -17.17 -13.24 -11.86
N SER A 520 -16.85 -12.92 -10.60
CA SER A 520 -16.07 -13.80 -9.71
C SER A 520 -16.76 -15.15 -9.49
N ASN A 521 -18.09 -15.12 -9.33
CA ASN A 521 -18.91 -16.31 -9.21
C ASN A 521 -18.85 -17.21 -10.46
N ASN A 522 -18.86 -16.60 -11.65
CA ASN A 522 -18.75 -17.32 -12.93
C ASN A 522 -17.34 -17.89 -13.21
N GLN A 523 -16.32 -17.55 -12.41
CA GLN A 523 -14.98 -18.14 -12.51
C GLN A 523 -14.86 -19.47 -11.76
N ILE A 524 -15.69 -19.74 -10.76
CA ILE A 524 -15.64 -20.97 -9.96
C ILE A 524 -15.85 -22.22 -10.84
N PRO A 525 -16.87 -22.29 -11.72
CA PRO A 525 -17.03 -23.44 -12.61
C PRO A 525 -15.79 -23.65 -13.50
N LYS A 526 -15.16 -22.57 -13.98
CA LYS A 526 -13.95 -22.64 -14.81
C LYS A 526 -12.76 -23.22 -14.06
N LEU A 527 -12.60 -22.90 -12.77
CA LEU A 527 -11.57 -23.51 -11.92
C LEU A 527 -11.85 -25.00 -11.66
N LEU A 528 -13.11 -25.37 -11.49
CA LEU A 528 -13.49 -26.77 -11.31
C LEU A 528 -13.15 -27.64 -12.53
N TRP A 529 -13.11 -27.05 -13.73
CA TRP A 529 -12.65 -27.73 -14.95
C TRP A 529 -11.13 -27.97 -15.01
N GLN A 530 -10.32 -27.29 -14.17
CA GLN A 530 -8.87 -27.49 -14.10
C GLN A 530 -8.46 -28.61 -13.11
N ILE A 531 -9.39 -29.08 -12.29
CA ILE A 531 -9.14 -30.12 -11.27
C ILE A 531 -8.77 -31.48 -11.88
N PRO A 532 -9.43 -31.96 -12.97
CA PRO A 532 -9.03 -33.20 -13.63
C PRO A 532 -7.57 -33.19 -14.08
N ASP A 533 -7.08 -32.08 -14.63
CA ASP A 533 -5.68 -31.95 -15.07
C ASP A 533 -4.69 -32.06 -13.90
N VAL A 534 -5.08 -31.54 -12.74
CA VAL A 534 -4.29 -31.67 -11.51
C VAL A 534 -4.33 -33.10 -10.98
N ASN A 535 -5.49 -33.76 -11.01
CA ASN A 535 -5.62 -35.18 -10.66
C ASN A 535 -4.75 -36.06 -11.56
N THR A 536 -4.71 -35.80 -12.88
CA THR A 536 -3.85 -36.52 -13.82
C THR A 536 -2.37 -36.35 -13.46
N LEU A 537 -1.93 -35.11 -13.15
CA LEU A 537 -0.55 -34.85 -12.71
C LEU A 537 -0.19 -35.50 -11.37
N ILE A 538 -1.14 -35.55 -10.44
CA ILE A 538 -0.96 -36.24 -9.16
C ILE A 538 -0.84 -37.75 -9.36
N ASP A 539 -1.63 -38.30 -10.28
CA ASP A 539 -1.58 -39.72 -10.63
C ASP A 539 -0.29 -40.09 -11.36
N GLU A 540 0.20 -39.23 -12.24
CA GLU A 540 1.52 -39.31 -12.86
C GLU A 540 2.62 -39.31 -11.82
N LEU A 541 2.61 -38.33 -10.91
CA LEU A 541 3.58 -38.23 -9.84
C LEU A 541 3.58 -39.48 -8.94
N ARG A 542 2.39 -40.04 -8.64
CA ARG A 542 2.26 -41.30 -7.90
C ARG A 542 2.91 -42.48 -8.63
N ARG A 543 2.74 -42.55 -9.96
CA ARG A 543 3.38 -43.59 -10.77
C ARG A 543 4.89 -43.43 -10.75
N ASP A 544 5.38 -42.21 -10.95
CA ASP A 544 6.81 -41.91 -10.96
C ASP A 544 7.45 -42.22 -9.60
N GLU A 545 6.83 -41.81 -8.49
CA GLU A 545 7.29 -42.12 -7.13
C GLU A 545 7.40 -43.63 -6.88
N LYS A 546 6.46 -44.42 -7.39
CA LYS A 546 6.51 -45.89 -7.30
C LYS A 546 7.67 -46.46 -8.11
N VAL A 547 7.82 -46.02 -9.36
CA VAL A 547 8.91 -46.48 -10.26
C VAL A 547 10.26 -46.16 -9.64
N PHE A 548 10.46 -44.93 -9.17
CA PHE A 548 11.70 -44.52 -8.53
C PHE A 548 11.97 -45.23 -7.20
N THR A 549 10.94 -45.49 -6.40
CA THR A 549 11.09 -46.27 -5.16
C THR A 549 11.52 -47.72 -5.46
N ALA A 550 10.94 -48.35 -6.48
CA ALA A 550 11.34 -49.68 -6.91
C ALA A 550 12.79 -49.69 -7.39
N GLU A 551 13.20 -48.65 -8.11
CA GLU A 551 14.56 -48.51 -8.62
C GLU A 551 15.60 -48.26 -7.51
N LEU A 552 15.25 -47.45 -6.49
CA LEU A 552 16.07 -47.27 -5.29
C LEU A 552 16.34 -48.61 -4.59
N LEU A 553 15.32 -49.47 -4.46
CA LEU A 553 15.44 -50.80 -3.85
C LEU A 553 16.25 -51.76 -4.73
N ARG A 554 16.09 -51.69 -6.06
CA ARG A 554 16.90 -52.48 -7.02
C ARG A 554 18.38 -52.13 -6.89
N VAL A 555 18.73 -50.85 -6.88
CA VAL A 555 20.12 -50.40 -6.75
C VAL A 555 20.68 -50.74 -5.36
N GLN A 556 19.87 -50.68 -4.30
CA GLN A 556 20.28 -51.19 -2.98
C GLN A 556 20.68 -52.68 -3.05
N ALA A 557 19.85 -53.52 -3.68
CA ALA A 557 20.13 -54.95 -3.82
C ALA A 557 21.42 -55.21 -4.62
N ILE A 558 21.67 -54.43 -5.68
CA ILE A 558 22.91 -54.48 -6.46
C ILE A 558 24.13 -54.15 -5.60
N ILE A 559 24.06 -53.08 -4.79
CA ILE A 559 25.15 -52.69 -3.88
C ILE A 559 25.42 -53.81 -2.86
N GLU A 560 24.37 -54.42 -2.31
CA GLU A 560 24.51 -55.53 -1.36
C GLU A 560 25.09 -56.79 -2.00
N GLN A 561 24.67 -57.12 -3.21
CA GLN A 561 25.18 -58.27 -3.96
C GLN A 561 26.65 -58.08 -4.32
N ARG A 562 27.04 -56.93 -4.92
CA ARG A 562 28.45 -56.63 -5.24
C ARG A 562 29.34 -56.68 -4.00
N ALA A 563 28.86 -56.18 -2.85
CA ALA A 563 29.62 -56.21 -1.60
C ALA A 563 29.78 -57.63 -0.99
N ARG A 564 28.87 -58.56 -1.32
CA ARG A 564 29.01 -59.98 -0.99
C ARG A 564 30.07 -60.64 -1.89
N ASP A 565 30.01 -60.35 -3.19
CA ASP A 565 30.76 -61.04 -4.23
C ASP A 565 32.20 -60.50 -4.43
N ASN A 566 32.49 -59.24 -4.04
CA ASN A 566 33.77 -58.57 -4.26
C ASN A 566 34.29 -57.79 -3.03
N ILE A 567 35.56 -58.01 -2.66
CA ILE A 567 36.24 -57.35 -1.52
C ILE A 567 36.38 -55.83 -1.74
N ILE A 568 36.63 -55.39 -2.99
CA ILE A 568 36.74 -53.96 -3.32
C ILE A 568 35.40 -53.26 -3.11
N ASP A 569 34.31 -53.90 -3.52
CA ASP A 569 32.95 -53.36 -3.37
C ASP A 569 32.47 -53.43 -1.92
N ARG A 570 32.94 -54.40 -1.12
CA ARG A 570 32.70 -54.46 0.32
C ARG A 570 33.23 -53.21 1.05
N ARG A 571 34.37 -52.66 0.60
CA ARG A 571 34.92 -51.39 1.13
C ARG A 571 34.15 -50.16 0.62
N ARG A 572 33.54 -50.24 -0.56
CA ARG A 572 32.73 -49.16 -1.16
C ARG A 572 31.27 -49.14 -0.70
N LYS A 573 30.76 -50.23 -0.12
CA LYS A 573 29.36 -50.40 0.32
C LYS A 573 28.85 -49.20 1.12
N ALA A 574 29.58 -48.79 2.16
CA ALA A 574 29.17 -47.67 3.02
C ALA A 574 29.05 -46.34 2.23
N LYS A 575 29.99 -46.08 1.31
CA LYS A 575 30.00 -44.91 0.44
C LYS A 575 28.83 -44.92 -0.54
N LEU A 576 28.60 -46.04 -1.23
CA LEU A 576 27.50 -46.21 -2.19
C LEU A 576 26.12 -46.15 -1.52
N SER A 577 25.98 -46.74 -0.33
CA SER A 577 24.74 -46.63 0.47
C SER A 577 24.49 -45.19 0.93
N LYS A 578 25.53 -44.41 1.28
CA LYS A 578 25.40 -42.98 1.60
C LYS A 578 24.91 -42.17 0.40
N VAL A 579 25.41 -42.47 -0.80
CA VAL A 579 24.98 -41.85 -2.06
C VAL A 579 23.52 -42.19 -2.37
N LEU A 580 23.11 -43.45 -2.20
CA LEU A 580 21.73 -43.87 -2.40
C LEU A 580 20.75 -43.20 -1.42
N LYS A 581 21.15 -43.05 -0.14
CA LYS A 581 20.39 -42.26 0.84
C LYS A 581 20.31 -40.77 0.48
N SER A 582 21.38 -40.22 -0.10
CA SER A 582 21.39 -38.83 -0.58
C SER A 582 20.39 -38.67 -1.72
N ILE A 583 20.39 -39.57 -2.72
CA ILE A 583 19.41 -39.62 -3.82
C ILE A 583 17.98 -39.67 -3.26
N ALA A 584 17.70 -40.57 -2.31
CA ALA A 584 16.38 -40.69 -1.70
C ALA A 584 15.97 -39.44 -0.89
N THR A 585 16.92 -38.76 -0.24
CA THR A 585 16.67 -37.53 0.52
C THR A 585 16.38 -36.36 -0.42
N VAL A 586 17.18 -36.20 -1.48
CA VAL A 586 16.94 -35.20 -2.54
C VAL A 586 15.58 -35.45 -3.21
N ALA A 587 15.19 -36.72 -3.40
CA ALA A 587 13.89 -37.07 -3.93
C ALA A 587 12.71 -36.66 -3.04
N SER A 588 12.91 -36.22 -1.80
CA SER A 588 11.86 -35.71 -0.91
C SER A 588 11.62 -34.19 -1.02
N VAL A 589 12.44 -33.50 -1.82
CA VAL A 589 12.46 -32.05 -1.98
C VAL A 589 11.53 -31.56 -3.10
N ILE A 590 11.14 -30.29 -3.05
CA ILE A 590 10.55 -29.52 -4.14
C ILE A 590 11.60 -28.50 -4.63
N PRO A 591 12.12 -28.62 -5.87
CA PRO A 591 13.01 -27.61 -6.41
C PRO A 591 12.20 -26.35 -6.70
N VAL A 592 12.54 -25.25 -6.04
CA VAL A 592 11.95 -23.94 -6.30
C VAL A 592 12.98 -23.03 -6.94
N GLY A 593 12.54 -22.03 -7.71
CA GLY A 593 13.45 -21.01 -8.23
C GLY A 593 14.27 -20.41 -7.08
N LYS A 594 15.51 -20.01 -7.34
CA LYS A 594 16.31 -19.28 -6.35
C LYS A 594 15.44 -18.16 -5.75
N PRO A 595 15.40 -17.96 -4.42
CA PRO A 595 15.14 -16.61 -3.94
C PRO A 595 16.15 -15.73 -4.67
N ALA A 596 15.68 -14.64 -5.30
CA ALA A 596 16.42 -13.95 -6.36
C ALA A 596 17.90 -13.74 -6.04
N LEU A 597 18.30 -13.56 -4.78
CA LEU A 597 19.68 -13.74 -4.32
C LEU A 597 19.74 -14.28 -2.87
N GLY A 598 20.33 -15.47 -2.67
CA GLY A 598 21.19 -15.79 -1.51
C GLY A 598 20.62 -15.92 -0.09
N ALA A 599 19.30 -15.91 0.13
CA ALA A 599 18.75 -16.13 1.47
C ALA A 599 18.77 -17.62 1.83
N SER A 600 19.77 -18.03 2.60
CA SER A 600 19.97 -19.39 3.13
C SER A 600 18.80 -19.82 4.02
N VAL A 601 17.79 -20.46 3.43
CA VAL A 601 16.96 -21.43 4.14
C VAL A 601 17.79 -22.70 4.13
N GLU A 602 18.32 -23.11 5.30
CA GLU A 602 19.02 -24.38 5.57
C GLU A 602 19.68 -25.04 4.35
N ALA A 603 21.01 -24.93 4.19
CA ALA A 603 21.71 -25.45 3.01
C ALA A 603 21.26 -26.88 2.69
N LEU A 604 20.96 -27.18 1.42
CA LEU A 604 20.49 -28.51 0.99
C LEU A 604 21.40 -29.63 1.52
N THR A 605 22.70 -29.35 1.64
CA THR A 605 23.69 -30.24 2.27
C THR A 605 23.36 -30.59 3.72
N SER A 606 22.97 -29.64 4.57
CA SER A 606 22.59 -29.89 5.96
C SER A 606 21.32 -30.73 6.07
N PHE A 607 20.37 -30.55 5.15
CA PHE A 607 19.17 -31.37 5.08
C PHE A 607 19.48 -32.80 4.63
N ILE A 608 20.36 -32.94 3.63
CA ILE A 608 20.87 -34.23 3.16
C ILE A 608 21.60 -34.96 4.29
N ASP A 609 22.48 -34.28 5.02
CA ASP A 609 23.23 -34.86 6.14
C ASP A 609 22.29 -35.37 7.24
N LYS A 610 21.27 -34.58 7.63
CA LYS A 610 20.22 -35.05 8.55
C LYS A 610 19.45 -36.27 8.03
N GLY A 611 19.19 -36.31 6.72
CA GLY A 611 18.54 -37.46 6.07
C GLY A 611 19.43 -38.71 6.06
N ILE A 612 20.73 -38.54 5.83
CA ILE A 612 21.73 -39.62 5.86
C ILE A 612 21.89 -40.20 7.27
N ASP A 613 21.87 -39.32 8.28
CA ASP A 613 22.02 -39.65 9.70
C ASP A 613 20.74 -40.25 10.32
N SER A 614 19.59 -40.11 9.66
CA SER A 614 18.34 -40.77 10.03
C SER A 614 18.34 -42.29 9.72
N ASN A 615 17.45 -43.05 10.38
CA ASN A 615 17.30 -44.51 10.26
C ASN A 615 17.13 -44.98 8.79
N SER A 616 17.41 -46.28 8.56
CA SER A 616 17.35 -47.11 7.32
C SER A 616 16.82 -46.48 6.00
N LEU A 617 17.33 -46.90 4.82
CA LEU A 617 16.84 -46.40 3.52
C LEU A 617 15.30 -46.48 3.37
N SER A 618 14.68 -47.48 3.99
CA SER A 618 13.22 -47.63 4.01
C SER A 618 12.50 -46.46 4.68
N ASP A 619 13.09 -45.80 5.67
CA ASP A 619 12.49 -44.65 6.35
C ASP A 619 12.64 -43.37 5.53
N THR A 620 13.78 -43.17 4.86
CA THR A 620 13.97 -42.09 3.89
C THR A 620 12.98 -42.21 2.71
N ILE A 621 12.75 -43.43 2.21
CA ILE A 621 11.77 -43.72 1.14
C ILE A 621 10.34 -43.33 1.54
N LYS A 622 9.95 -43.49 2.81
CA LYS A 622 8.60 -43.08 3.26
C LYS A 622 8.36 -41.58 3.08
N ASN A 623 9.40 -40.76 3.25
CA ASN A 623 9.33 -39.31 3.08
C ASN A 623 9.18 -38.91 1.61
N VAL A 624 9.68 -39.73 0.67
CA VAL A 624 9.44 -39.53 -0.77
C VAL A 624 7.93 -39.55 -1.05
N SER A 625 7.15 -40.51 -0.52
CA SER A 625 5.70 -40.60 -0.78
C SER A 625 4.80 -39.48 -0.17
N GLY A 626 5.38 -38.47 0.48
CA GLY A 626 4.65 -37.49 1.29
C GLY A 626 3.78 -36.51 0.50
N LEU A 627 4.23 -36.07 -0.68
CA LEU A 627 3.56 -35.03 -1.47
C LEU A 627 2.22 -35.53 -2.02
N TYR A 628 2.21 -36.70 -2.66
CA TYR A 628 0.97 -37.36 -3.14
C TYR A 628 -0.07 -37.52 -2.01
N LYS A 629 0.35 -37.90 -0.80
CA LYS A 629 -0.55 -38.05 0.36
C LYS A 629 -1.13 -36.72 0.84
N ALA A 630 -0.39 -35.62 0.70
CA ALA A 630 -0.87 -34.29 1.05
C ALA A 630 -1.92 -33.81 0.04
N VAL A 631 -1.64 -33.92 -1.26
CA VAL A 631 -2.55 -33.47 -2.33
C VAL A 631 -3.82 -34.32 -2.43
N LYS A 632 -3.72 -35.64 -2.22
CA LYS A 632 -4.88 -36.54 -2.25
C LYS A 632 -5.94 -36.21 -1.18
N LYS A 633 -5.57 -35.57 -0.06
CA LYS A 633 -6.53 -35.15 0.96
C LYS A 633 -7.44 -34.00 0.50
N ILE A 634 -7.03 -33.25 -0.52
CA ILE A 634 -7.81 -32.12 -1.05
C ILE A 634 -9.00 -32.58 -1.90
N GLU A 635 -8.79 -33.61 -2.73
CA GLU A 635 -9.75 -34.08 -3.73
C GLU A 635 -11.18 -34.32 -3.17
N PRO A 636 -11.38 -35.12 -2.10
CA PRO A 636 -12.73 -35.35 -1.56
C PRO A 636 -13.33 -34.08 -0.91
N THR A 637 -12.50 -33.16 -0.43
CA THR A 637 -12.94 -31.90 0.19
C THR A 637 -13.44 -30.92 -0.87
N ILE A 638 -12.75 -30.81 -2.01
CA ILE A 638 -13.20 -29.97 -3.13
C ILE A 638 -14.45 -30.57 -3.79
N ALA A 639 -14.51 -31.89 -3.95
CA ALA A 639 -15.68 -32.57 -4.50
C ALA A 639 -16.93 -32.36 -3.63
N LYS A 640 -16.79 -32.52 -2.30
CA LYS A 640 -17.86 -32.25 -1.33
C LYS A 640 -18.26 -30.76 -1.32
N SER A 641 -17.29 -29.86 -1.43
CA SER A 641 -17.55 -28.42 -1.56
C SER A 641 -18.31 -28.08 -2.84
N LYS A 642 -18.01 -28.72 -3.98
CA LYS A 642 -18.78 -28.55 -5.23
C LYS A 642 -20.24 -28.98 -5.09
N GLU A 643 -20.50 -30.06 -4.36
CA GLU A 643 -21.84 -30.58 -4.09
C GLU A 643 -22.60 -29.68 -3.11
N ASP A 644 -21.97 -29.29 -1.99
CA ASP A 644 -22.50 -28.33 -1.02
C ASP A 644 -22.74 -26.95 -1.66
N TRP A 645 -21.89 -26.55 -2.61
CA TRP A 645 -22.02 -25.32 -3.41
C TRP A 645 -23.25 -25.37 -4.30
N ASN A 646 -23.41 -26.39 -5.14
CA ASN A 646 -24.56 -26.50 -6.04
C ASN A 646 -25.90 -26.50 -5.27
N ASN A 647 -25.92 -27.11 -4.08
CA ASN A 647 -27.10 -27.22 -3.23
C ASN A 647 -27.36 -25.98 -2.34
N GLY A 648 -26.30 -25.30 -1.88
CA GLY A 648 -26.37 -24.11 -1.03
C GLY A 648 -26.49 -22.80 -1.83
N PHE A 649 -25.85 -22.71 -2.98
CA PHE A 649 -25.84 -21.52 -3.85
C PHE A 649 -27.24 -21.15 -4.35
N GLN A 650 -28.11 -22.13 -4.62
CA GLN A 650 -29.52 -21.84 -4.96
C GLN A 650 -30.29 -21.18 -3.81
N LYS A 651 -29.87 -21.38 -2.55
CA LYS A 651 -30.48 -20.81 -1.34
C LYS A 651 -29.87 -19.46 -0.94
N ILE A 652 -28.69 -19.14 -1.48
CA ILE A 652 -27.87 -17.95 -1.18
C ILE A 652 -27.73 -17.10 -2.46
N ARG A 653 -28.74 -17.13 -3.36
CA ARG A 653 -28.75 -16.31 -4.57
C ARG A 653 -28.83 -14.83 -4.23
N TYR A 654 -27.93 -14.06 -4.80
CA TYR A 654 -27.80 -12.63 -4.55
C TYR A 654 -29.07 -11.84 -4.95
N SER A 655 -29.77 -12.20 -6.03
CA SER A 655 -31.08 -11.60 -6.38
C SER A 655 -32.09 -11.71 -5.24
N VAL A 656 -32.11 -12.84 -4.53
CA VAL A 656 -33.01 -13.06 -3.39
C VAL A 656 -32.65 -12.19 -2.18
N LEU A 657 -31.36 -11.87 -1.98
CA LEU A 657 -30.94 -10.93 -0.94
C LEU A 657 -31.33 -9.50 -1.31
N ARG A 658 -31.09 -9.09 -2.56
CA ARG A 658 -31.49 -7.78 -3.10
C ARG A 658 -33.00 -7.58 -2.94
N ASP A 659 -33.80 -8.50 -3.44
CA ASP A 659 -35.26 -8.43 -3.38
C ASP A 659 -35.74 -8.35 -1.91
N LYS A 660 -35.18 -9.18 -1.02
CA LYS A 660 -35.50 -9.14 0.42
C LYS A 660 -35.09 -7.85 1.12
N LEU A 661 -34.02 -7.20 0.68
CA LEU A 661 -33.57 -5.92 1.25
C LEU A 661 -34.35 -4.74 0.69
N ASP A 662 -34.74 -4.80 -0.59
CA ASP A 662 -35.58 -3.80 -1.27
C ASP A 662 -37.04 -3.87 -0.76
N GLU A 663 -37.52 -5.04 -0.35
CA GLU A 663 -38.87 -5.26 0.20
C GLU A 663 -38.99 -4.99 1.71
N GLU A 664 -37.88 -5.03 2.47
CA GLU A 664 -37.89 -4.96 3.94
C GLU A 664 -37.60 -3.54 4.47
N ASN A 665 -38.60 -2.93 5.10
CA ASN A 665 -38.53 -1.57 5.61
C ASN A 665 -37.94 -1.48 7.04
N LYS A 666 -37.88 -2.58 7.80
CA LYS A 666 -37.44 -2.57 9.22
C LYS A 666 -35.97 -2.96 9.41
N ARG A 667 -35.26 -2.13 10.19
CA ARG A 667 -33.80 -2.23 10.45
C ARG A 667 -33.34 -3.55 11.06
N GLU A 668 -34.06 -4.06 12.06
CA GLU A 668 -33.66 -5.30 12.76
C GLU A 668 -33.76 -6.53 11.85
N GLU A 669 -34.78 -6.58 10.99
CA GLU A 669 -34.97 -7.67 10.05
C GLU A 669 -33.95 -7.62 8.90
N ARG A 670 -33.63 -6.43 8.35
CA ARG A 670 -32.50 -6.29 7.40
C ARG A 670 -31.17 -6.77 7.98
N ASN A 671 -30.86 -6.41 9.23
CA ASN A 671 -29.65 -6.86 9.92
C ASN A 671 -29.62 -8.38 10.15
N LYS A 672 -30.77 -8.98 10.42
CA LYS A 672 -30.92 -10.42 10.61
C LYS A 672 -30.82 -11.19 9.29
N ILE A 673 -31.36 -10.65 8.19
CA ILE A 673 -31.20 -11.15 6.83
C ILE A 673 -29.70 -11.18 6.48
N LEU A 674 -29.01 -10.06 6.67
CA LEU A 674 -27.56 -9.94 6.43
C LEU A 674 -26.73 -10.90 7.32
N LYS A 675 -27.03 -10.97 8.62
CA LYS A 675 -26.31 -11.85 9.57
C LYS A 675 -26.51 -13.33 9.27
N THR A 676 -27.69 -13.72 8.82
CA THR A 676 -28.02 -15.10 8.43
C THR A 676 -27.28 -15.47 7.15
N TYR A 677 -27.32 -14.59 6.15
CA TYR A 677 -26.57 -14.73 4.91
C TYR A 677 -25.07 -14.92 5.15
N MET A 678 -24.47 -14.11 6.02
CA MET A 678 -23.04 -14.23 6.39
C MET A 678 -22.70 -15.52 7.13
N LYS A 679 -23.60 -16.01 8.00
CA LYS A 679 -23.43 -17.27 8.71
C LYS A 679 -23.42 -18.45 7.74
N ASP A 680 -24.26 -18.40 6.71
CA ASP A 680 -24.38 -19.48 5.72
C ASP A 680 -23.19 -19.49 4.74
N ILE A 681 -22.66 -18.33 4.35
CA ILE A 681 -21.39 -18.22 3.60
C ILE A 681 -20.21 -18.77 4.42
N THR A 682 -20.12 -18.41 5.71
CA THR A 682 -19.00 -18.82 6.57
C THR A 682 -18.93 -20.34 6.74
N LYS A 683 -20.09 -21.00 6.91
CA LYS A 683 -20.17 -22.47 7.02
C LYS A 683 -19.66 -23.19 5.78
N PHE A 684 -19.80 -22.56 4.62
CA PHE A 684 -19.38 -23.10 3.34
C PHE A 684 -17.89 -22.87 3.05
N ALA A 685 -17.37 -21.67 3.31
CA ALA A 685 -16.00 -21.27 2.96
C ALA A 685 -14.92 -21.88 3.87
N TYR A 686 -15.25 -22.15 5.14
CA TYR A 686 -14.32 -22.54 6.19
C TYR A 686 -13.51 -23.83 5.90
N PRO A 687 -14.12 -24.94 5.47
CA PRO A 687 -13.40 -26.20 5.26
C PRO A 687 -12.39 -26.16 4.10
N ILE A 688 -12.57 -25.26 3.13
CA ILE A 688 -11.69 -25.10 1.98
C ILE A 688 -10.39 -24.41 2.42
N VAL A 689 -10.52 -23.27 3.09
CA VAL A 689 -9.39 -22.45 3.57
C VAL A 689 -8.53 -23.21 4.58
N GLU A 690 -9.16 -23.95 5.51
CA GLU A 690 -8.47 -24.74 6.54
C GLU A 690 -7.59 -25.83 5.93
N ASN A 691 -8.11 -26.59 4.97
CA ASN A 691 -7.38 -27.70 4.36
C ASN A 691 -6.25 -27.22 3.45
N THR A 692 -6.41 -26.11 2.72
CA THR A 692 -5.36 -25.64 1.82
C THR A 692 -4.23 -24.89 2.53
N LEU A 693 -4.50 -24.27 3.68
CA LEU A 693 -3.45 -23.71 4.55
C LEU A 693 -2.60 -24.80 5.23
N ALA A 694 -3.22 -25.89 5.69
CA ALA A 694 -2.52 -27.04 6.26
C ALA A 694 -1.50 -27.62 5.26
N GLU A 695 -1.83 -27.56 3.98
CA GLU A 695 -1.01 -28.06 2.89
C GLU A 695 0.09 -27.09 2.45
N ILE A 696 -0.18 -25.78 2.38
CA ILE A 696 0.85 -24.75 2.13
C ILE A 696 1.97 -24.82 3.18
N ASN A 697 1.59 -24.99 4.45
CA ASN A 697 2.54 -25.13 5.56
C ASN A 697 3.39 -26.41 5.44
N SER A 698 2.84 -27.47 4.84
CA SER A 698 3.58 -28.71 4.57
C SER A 698 4.67 -28.55 3.52
N TYR A 699 4.44 -27.72 2.49
CA TYR A 699 5.38 -27.54 1.38
C TYR A 699 6.58 -26.64 1.69
N ARG A 700 6.42 -25.70 2.65
CA ARG A 700 7.49 -24.79 3.06
C ARG A 700 8.71 -25.52 3.63
N LYS A 701 8.51 -26.66 4.29
CA LYS A 701 9.56 -27.42 4.98
C LYS A 701 10.48 -28.23 4.05
N ILE A 702 10.10 -28.36 2.78
CA ILE A 702 10.78 -29.23 1.81
C ILE A 702 11.13 -28.50 0.50
N SER A 703 11.11 -27.17 0.48
CA SER A 703 11.42 -26.37 -0.72
C SER A 703 12.88 -25.90 -0.70
N TYR A 704 13.65 -26.20 -1.77
CA TYR A 704 15.09 -25.84 -1.86
C TYR A 704 15.44 -25.20 -3.22
N PRO A 705 16.51 -24.39 -3.31
CA PRO A 705 16.94 -23.75 -4.55
C PRO A 705 17.23 -24.76 -5.68
N LYS A 706 16.68 -24.50 -6.88
CA LYS A 706 16.81 -25.39 -8.04
C LYS A 706 18.27 -25.68 -8.39
N ASP A 707 19.16 -24.69 -8.33
CA ASP A 707 20.57 -24.87 -8.69
C ASP A 707 21.35 -25.69 -7.65
N GLU A 708 21.01 -25.60 -6.37
CA GLU A 708 21.56 -26.49 -5.34
C GLU A 708 21.15 -27.93 -5.59
N VAL A 709 19.87 -28.14 -5.92
CA VAL A 709 19.32 -29.45 -6.26
C VAL A 709 19.96 -30.00 -7.55
N GLU A 710 20.11 -29.18 -8.59
CA GLU A 710 20.74 -29.57 -9.86
C GLU A 710 22.24 -29.87 -9.71
N LYS A 711 22.99 -29.03 -8.96
CA LYS A 711 24.40 -29.30 -8.62
C LYS A 711 24.55 -30.61 -7.87
N GLU A 712 23.66 -30.89 -6.93
CA GLU A 712 23.67 -32.14 -6.20
C GLU A 712 23.35 -33.34 -7.11
N ILE A 713 22.38 -33.23 -8.02
CA ILE A 713 22.10 -34.27 -9.01
C ILE A 713 23.32 -34.54 -9.90
N LEU A 714 24.01 -33.50 -10.37
CA LEU A 714 25.25 -33.64 -11.16
C LEU A 714 26.36 -34.33 -10.36
N ARG A 715 26.53 -33.96 -9.08
CA ARG A 715 27.47 -34.62 -8.16
C ARG A 715 27.14 -36.12 -7.98
N LEU A 716 25.85 -36.46 -7.88
CA LEU A 716 25.37 -37.84 -7.75
C LEU A 716 25.60 -38.63 -9.05
N GLN A 717 25.36 -38.02 -10.21
CA GLN A 717 25.63 -38.61 -11.54
C GLN A 717 27.11 -38.98 -11.74
N GLN A 718 28.02 -38.14 -11.26
CA GLN A 718 29.47 -38.36 -11.40
C GLN A 718 30.03 -39.42 -10.42
N THR A 719 29.21 -39.98 -9.53
CA THR A 719 29.71 -40.87 -8.47
C THR A 719 29.93 -42.33 -8.91
N ASP A 720 28.98 -42.92 -9.63
CA ASP A 720 29.07 -44.28 -10.21
C ASP A 720 28.02 -44.44 -11.32
N PRO A 721 28.32 -45.09 -12.47
CA PRO A 721 27.36 -45.29 -13.56
C PRO A 721 26.04 -45.95 -13.15
N MET A 722 26.02 -46.74 -12.06
CA MET A 722 24.79 -47.36 -11.56
C MET A 722 23.71 -46.35 -11.13
N PHE A 723 24.08 -45.09 -10.89
CA PHE A 723 23.15 -44.03 -10.49
C PHE A 723 22.60 -43.20 -11.66
N ASN A 724 23.05 -43.44 -12.90
CA ASN A 724 22.61 -42.66 -14.08
C ASN A 724 21.09 -42.77 -14.30
N GLU A 725 20.54 -43.99 -14.22
CA GLU A 725 19.11 -44.24 -14.35
C GLU A 725 18.31 -43.62 -13.18
N LEU A 726 18.79 -43.80 -11.94
CA LEU A 726 18.21 -43.20 -10.74
C LEU A 726 18.15 -41.67 -10.80
N THR A 727 19.21 -41.03 -11.25
CA THR A 727 19.30 -39.56 -11.33
C THR A 727 18.44 -39.00 -12.45
N LEU A 728 18.21 -39.75 -13.54
CA LEU A 728 17.25 -39.38 -14.58
C LEU A 728 15.81 -39.44 -14.07
N LEU A 729 15.44 -40.52 -13.38
CA LEU A 729 14.15 -40.66 -12.70
C LEU A 729 13.95 -39.59 -11.60
N LEU A 730 15.02 -39.27 -10.86
CA LEU A 730 15.01 -38.20 -9.85
C LEU A 730 14.70 -36.84 -10.48
N LYS A 731 15.33 -36.47 -11.61
CA LYS A 731 15.03 -35.22 -12.33
C LYS A 731 13.55 -35.15 -12.73
N ASN A 732 13.01 -36.24 -13.28
CA ASN A 732 11.61 -36.28 -13.71
C ASN A 732 10.65 -36.10 -12.52
N ILE A 733 10.87 -36.81 -11.41
CA ILE A 733 10.07 -36.66 -10.19
C ILE A 733 10.13 -35.23 -9.67
N LEU A 734 11.31 -34.62 -9.62
CA LEU A 734 11.48 -33.28 -9.06
C LEU A 734 10.76 -32.21 -9.90
N GLU A 735 10.78 -32.31 -11.23
CA GLU A 735 10.02 -31.42 -12.12
C GLU A 735 8.50 -31.67 -12.05
N ASN A 736 8.07 -32.94 -12.01
CA ASN A 736 6.64 -33.27 -11.85
C ASN A 736 6.10 -32.83 -10.49
N ARG A 737 6.91 -32.92 -9.42
CA ARG A 737 6.56 -32.38 -8.10
C ARG A 737 6.43 -30.89 -8.08
N LYS A 738 7.40 -30.18 -8.67
CA LYS A 738 7.36 -28.73 -8.80
C LYS A 738 6.09 -28.31 -9.56
N SER A 739 5.80 -28.96 -10.68
CA SER A 739 4.61 -28.71 -11.49
C SER A 739 3.31 -28.98 -10.74
N ALA A 740 3.20 -30.12 -10.05
CA ALA A 740 2.04 -30.45 -9.22
C ALA A 740 1.86 -29.44 -8.08
N ALA A 741 2.93 -29.11 -7.34
CA ALA A 741 2.89 -28.13 -6.25
C ALA A 741 2.51 -26.73 -6.75
N GLN A 742 2.98 -26.32 -7.93
CA GLN A 742 2.61 -25.06 -8.57
C GLN A 742 1.13 -25.03 -8.94
N LYS A 743 0.61 -26.05 -9.65
CA LYS A 743 -0.80 -26.08 -10.05
C LYS A 743 -1.75 -26.15 -8.85
N VAL A 744 -1.44 -26.96 -7.84
CA VAL A 744 -2.24 -27.03 -6.59
C VAL A 744 -2.28 -25.67 -5.91
N ARG A 745 -1.14 -24.95 -5.82
CA ARG A 745 -1.09 -23.60 -5.25
C ARG A 745 -1.82 -22.57 -6.11
N GLN A 746 -1.73 -22.65 -7.43
CA GLN A 746 -2.45 -21.77 -8.34
C GLN A 746 -3.96 -21.92 -8.15
N ILE A 747 -4.47 -23.16 -8.15
CA ILE A 747 -5.88 -23.44 -7.85
C ILE A 747 -6.24 -22.87 -6.47
N ASN A 748 -5.42 -23.13 -5.44
CA ASN A 748 -5.68 -22.58 -4.12
C ASN A 748 -5.73 -21.05 -4.10
N SER A 749 -4.75 -20.38 -4.71
CA SER A 749 -4.68 -18.92 -4.73
C SER A 749 -5.89 -18.33 -5.45
N ARG A 750 -6.34 -18.94 -6.55
CA ARG A 750 -7.50 -18.50 -7.31
C ARG A 750 -8.79 -18.77 -6.54
N VAL A 751 -8.94 -19.93 -5.89
CA VAL A 751 -10.08 -20.23 -5.02
C VAL A 751 -10.11 -19.29 -3.82
N SER A 752 -9.01 -19.14 -3.10
CA SER A 752 -8.89 -18.22 -1.95
C SER A 752 -9.19 -16.79 -2.34
N LYS A 753 -8.68 -16.33 -3.50
CA LYS A 753 -8.96 -15.01 -4.03
C LYS A 753 -10.44 -14.83 -4.36
N ILE A 754 -11.04 -15.73 -5.13
CA ILE A 754 -12.48 -15.65 -5.45
C ILE A 754 -13.33 -15.66 -4.18
N MET A 755 -12.97 -16.48 -3.19
CA MET A 755 -13.69 -16.52 -1.90
C MET A 755 -13.51 -15.22 -1.10
N SER A 756 -12.30 -14.64 -1.13
CA SER A 756 -12.03 -13.33 -0.54
C SER A 756 -12.83 -12.23 -1.24
N ASP A 757 -12.77 -12.18 -2.58
CA ASP A 757 -13.48 -11.20 -3.42
C ASP A 757 -15.00 -11.29 -3.17
N ILE A 758 -15.55 -12.50 -3.06
CA ILE A 758 -16.96 -12.73 -2.74
C ILE A 758 -17.31 -12.21 -1.34
N ASN A 759 -16.53 -12.58 -0.32
CA ASN A 759 -16.76 -12.18 1.06
C ASN A 759 -16.61 -10.66 1.26
N GLU A 760 -15.58 -10.06 0.67
CA GLU A 760 -15.31 -8.63 0.73
C GLU A 760 -16.35 -7.82 -0.04
N GLY A 761 -16.72 -8.24 -1.25
CA GLY A 761 -17.81 -7.62 -2.01
C GLY A 761 -19.12 -7.59 -1.21
N PHE A 762 -19.49 -8.69 -0.55
CA PHE A 762 -20.69 -8.71 0.30
C PHE A 762 -20.60 -7.79 1.52
N ASN A 763 -19.44 -7.69 2.19
CA ASN A 763 -19.25 -6.72 3.27
C ASN A 763 -19.41 -5.29 2.77
N LYS A 764 -18.82 -4.96 1.62
CA LYS A 764 -18.92 -3.64 0.97
C LYS A 764 -20.38 -3.29 0.65
N ILE A 765 -21.14 -4.22 0.09
CA ILE A 765 -22.57 -4.04 -0.18
C ILE A 765 -23.39 -3.82 1.09
N ALA A 766 -23.14 -4.60 2.15
CA ALA A 766 -23.83 -4.44 3.42
C ALA A 766 -23.56 -3.05 4.03
N ASN A 767 -22.32 -2.59 3.95
CA ASN A 767 -21.90 -1.28 4.43
C ASN A 767 -22.52 -0.15 3.61
N ILE A 768 -22.47 -0.21 2.27
CA ILE A 768 -23.15 0.74 1.38
C ILE A 768 -24.65 0.80 1.67
N SER A 769 -25.30 -0.35 1.88
CA SER A 769 -26.73 -0.41 2.19
C SER A 769 -27.07 0.25 3.53
N ASN A 770 -26.21 0.06 4.54
CA ASN A 770 -26.35 0.74 5.83
C ASN A 770 -26.17 2.26 5.70
N GLU A 771 -25.18 2.71 4.93
CA GLU A 771 -24.93 4.14 4.72
C GLU A 771 -26.06 4.82 3.91
N LYS A 772 -26.59 4.16 2.87
CA LYS A 772 -27.80 4.64 2.16
C LYS A 772 -28.97 4.85 3.12
N PHE A 773 -29.17 3.92 4.07
CA PHE A 773 -30.21 4.04 5.07
C PHE A 773 -29.96 5.20 6.05
N LEU A 774 -28.74 5.35 6.58
CA LEU A 774 -28.40 6.46 7.49
C LEU A 774 -28.55 7.83 6.82
N LEU A 775 -28.17 7.94 5.56
CA LEU A 775 -28.37 9.14 4.74
C LEU A 775 -29.86 9.50 4.63
N LEU A 776 -30.73 8.52 4.34
CA LEU A 776 -32.16 8.74 4.19
C LEU A 776 -32.89 9.03 5.52
N GLU A 777 -32.47 8.41 6.63
CA GLU A 777 -33.13 8.54 7.94
C GLU A 777 -32.66 9.78 8.73
N ARG A 778 -31.36 10.11 8.68
CA ARG A 778 -30.74 11.04 9.63
C ARG A 778 -30.02 12.22 8.98
N ASN A 779 -29.93 12.24 7.66
CA ASN A 779 -29.09 13.17 6.89
C ASN A 779 -27.63 13.22 7.38
N THR A 780 -27.17 12.16 8.05
CA THR A 780 -25.80 12.01 8.54
C THR A 780 -25.08 10.99 7.67
N PHE A 781 -23.94 11.39 7.13
CA PHE A 781 -23.07 10.54 6.33
C PHE A 781 -21.81 10.26 7.14
N LEU A 782 -21.58 9.00 7.52
CA LEU A 782 -20.35 8.60 8.22
C LEU A 782 -19.46 7.89 7.20
N LEU A 783 -18.46 8.62 6.70
CA LEU A 783 -17.40 8.06 5.87
C LEU A 783 -16.61 7.01 6.67
N GLY A 784 -16.93 5.73 6.45
CA GLY A 784 -16.23 4.59 7.05
C GLY A 784 -14.96 4.19 6.29
N GLN A 785 -14.12 3.38 6.96
CA GLN A 785 -12.96 2.68 6.38
C GLN A 785 -13.32 1.76 5.20
N ASP A 786 -14.61 1.42 5.07
CA ASP A 786 -15.13 0.49 4.06
C ASP A 786 -15.08 1.04 2.61
N PHE A 787 -15.12 2.36 2.44
CA PHE A 787 -15.00 2.99 1.10
C PHE A 787 -13.56 3.00 0.58
N GLU A 788 -12.56 3.08 1.46
CA GLU A 788 -11.17 3.00 1.03
C GLU A 788 -10.84 1.60 0.51
N SER A 789 -11.37 0.55 1.14
CA SER A 789 -11.22 -0.82 0.64
C SER A 789 -11.92 -1.04 -0.72
N ILE A 790 -13.04 -0.35 -1.00
CA ILE A 790 -13.67 -0.38 -2.35
C ILE A 790 -12.75 0.25 -3.40
N ILE A 791 -12.17 1.42 -3.09
CA ILE A 791 -11.25 2.13 -3.98
C ILE A 791 -9.97 1.31 -4.20
N ASP A 792 -9.42 0.72 -3.14
CA ASP A 792 -8.20 -0.09 -3.19
C ASP A 792 -8.36 -1.34 -4.06
N ASP A 793 -9.51 -2.01 -4.02
CA ASP A 793 -9.79 -3.17 -4.87
C ASP A 793 -9.93 -2.79 -6.33
N ALA A 794 -10.62 -1.68 -6.63
CA ALA A 794 -10.72 -1.16 -7.99
C ALA A 794 -9.33 -0.81 -8.53
N LYS A 795 -8.50 -0.12 -7.73
CA LYS A 795 -7.08 0.17 -8.01
C LYS A 795 -6.26 -1.10 -8.24
N TYR A 796 -6.42 -2.13 -7.42
CA TYR A 796 -5.71 -3.40 -7.57
C TYR A 796 -6.12 -4.13 -8.85
N ARG A 797 -7.41 -4.14 -9.19
CA ARG A 797 -7.92 -4.80 -10.39
C ARG A 797 -7.43 -4.12 -11.66
N ILE A 798 -7.56 -2.80 -11.77
CA ILE A 798 -7.06 -2.08 -12.94
C ILE A 798 -5.55 -2.24 -13.11
N LEU A 799 -4.82 -2.35 -11.99
CA LEU A 799 -3.39 -2.58 -11.97
C LEU A 799 -3.02 -3.97 -12.48
N PHE A 800 -3.82 -5.01 -12.22
CA PHE A 800 -3.61 -6.34 -12.81
C PHE A 800 -3.69 -6.32 -14.35
N TYR A 801 -4.68 -5.64 -14.92
CA TYR A 801 -4.81 -5.56 -16.36
C TYR A 801 -3.77 -4.63 -16.98
N ASN A 802 -3.40 -3.53 -16.31
CA ASN A 802 -2.27 -2.68 -16.69
C ASN A 802 -0.97 -3.48 -16.69
N TYR A 803 -0.77 -4.33 -15.68
CA TYR A 803 0.38 -5.23 -15.58
C TYR A 803 0.41 -6.23 -16.73
N ASN A 804 -0.71 -6.88 -17.06
CA ASN A 804 -0.76 -7.81 -18.20
C ASN A 804 -0.52 -7.08 -19.53
N LEU A 805 -1.11 -5.89 -19.71
CA LEU A 805 -0.89 -5.05 -20.89
C LEU A 805 0.59 -4.73 -21.08
N TYR A 806 1.26 -4.26 -20.03
CA TYR A 806 2.70 -3.99 -20.05
C TYR A 806 3.54 -5.25 -20.31
N SER A 807 3.13 -6.40 -19.78
CA SER A 807 3.86 -7.67 -19.99
C SER A 807 3.76 -8.11 -21.45
N SER A 808 2.57 -8.02 -22.05
CA SER A 808 2.35 -8.30 -23.48
C SER A 808 3.17 -7.35 -24.36
N TYR A 809 3.28 -6.08 -23.94
CA TYR A 809 4.10 -5.06 -24.59
C TYR A 809 5.60 -5.40 -24.54
N GLN A 810 6.16 -5.63 -23.34
CA GLN A 810 7.57 -5.95 -23.15
C GLN A 810 7.98 -7.20 -23.91
N TYR A 811 7.17 -8.26 -23.83
CA TYR A 811 7.44 -9.51 -24.53
C TYR A 811 7.47 -9.31 -26.05
N ARG A 812 6.53 -8.51 -26.56
CA ARG A 812 6.39 -8.38 -28.00
C ARG A 812 7.56 -7.63 -28.63
N LEU A 813 7.93 -6.51 -28.02
CA LEU A 813 9.05 -5.67 -28.47
C LEU A 813 10.41 -6.21 -28.01
N PHE A 814 10.40 -7.11 -27.03
CA PHE A 814 11.59 -7.57 -26.35
C PHE A 814 12.46 -6.38 -25.88
N ASN A 815 11.76 -5.38 -25.31
CA ASN A 815 12.32 -4.12 -24.86
C ASN A 815 12.29 -4.07 -23.34
N ASN A 816 13.41 -3.70 -22.73
CA ASN A 816 13.59 -3.54 -21.29
C ASN A 816 13.44 -2.08 -20.82
N GLU A 817 13.08 -1.16 -21.72
CA GLU A 817 12.83 0.23 -21.37
C GLU A 817 11.62 0.38 -20.43
N GLU A 818 11.75 1.32 -19.50
CA GLU A 818 10.66 1.75 -18.65
C GLU A 818 9.66 2.55 -19.50
N VAL A 819 8.42 2.08 -19.55
CA VAL A 819 7.35 2.71 -20.31
C VAL A 819 6.23 3.04 -19.34
N GLY A 820 5.82 4.31 -19.32
CA GLY A 820 4.99 4.92 -18.27
C GLY A 820 3.53 4.44 -18.19
N PHE A 821 3.24 3.15 -18.41
CA PHE A 821 1.91 2.56 -18.27
C PHE A 821 1.37 2.69 -16.85
N TYR A 822 2.22 2.48 -15.83
CA TYR A 822 1.84 2.55 -14.42
C TYR A 822 1.71 3.99 -13.95
N GLU A 823 2.67 4.86 -14.27
CA GLU A 823 2.65 6.29 -13.93
C GLU A 823 1.48 7.01 -14.59
N SER A 824 1.16 6.66 -15.84
CA SER A 824 -0.03 7.17 -16.53
C SER A 824 -1.31 6.79 -15.79
N LEU A 825 -1.45 5.51 -15.39
CA LEU A 825 -2.62 5.07 -14.63
C LEU A 825 -2.71 5.75 -13.26
N SER A 826 -1.60 5.76 -12.51
CA SER A 826 -1.54 6.34 -11.16
C SER A 826 -1.84 7.84 -11.18
N SER A 827 -1.27 8.58 -12.13
CA SER A 827 -1.49 10.04 -12.25
C SER A 827 -2.93 10.37 -12.60
N ILE A 828 -3.58 9.60 -13.47
CA ILE A 828 -4.98 9.84 -13.85
C ILE A 828 -5.93 9.60 -12.67
N ILE A 829 -5.68 8.55 -11.88
CA ILE A 829 -6.46 8.30 -10.66
C ILE A 829 -6.23 9.42 -9.64
N GLU A 830 -4.99 9.88 -9.47
CA GLU A 830 -4.67 10.97 -8.55
C GLU A 830 -5.28 12.31 -8.99
N ILE A 831 -5.22 12.65 -10.28
CA ILE A 831 -5.86 13.85 -10.83
C ILE A 831 -7.38 13.77 -10.59
N MET A 832 -8.01 12.64 -10.90
CA MET A 832 -9.45 12.45 -10.68
C MET A 832 -9.82 12.59 -9.20
N GLU A 833 -9.08 11.95 -8.29
CA GLU A 833 -9.33 12.05 -6.85
C GLU A 833 -9.16 13.50 -6.34
N ASN A 834 -8.12 14.20 -6.80
CA ASN A 834 -7.88 15.60 -6.43
C ASN A 834 -8.95 16.54 -6.99
N ASP A 835 -9.32 16.40 -8.25
CA ASP A 835 -10.35 17.23 -8.90
C ASP A 835 -11.68 17.08 -8.17
N ILE A 836 -12.09 15.86 -7.80
CA ILE A 836 -13.33 15.61 -7.04
C ILE A 836 -13.26 16.24 -5.64
N LEU A 837 -12.09 16.21 -4.98
CA LEU A 837 -11.92 16.74 -3.62
C LEU A 837 -11.74 18.26 -3.57
N MET A 838 -11.24 18.88 -4.65
CA MET A 838 -10.88 20.31 -4.71
C MET A 838 -11.92 21.17 -5.45
N ASN A 839 -12.72 20.62 -6.38
CA ASN A 839 -13.67 21.44 -7.14
C ASN A 839 -14.88 21.89 -6.31
N ASP A 840 -15.19 23.20 -6.41
CA ASP A 840 -16.23 23.86 -5.62
C ASP A 840 -17.67 23.62 -6.12
N GLY A 841 -17.88 22.78 -7.13
CA GLY A 841 -19.20 22.30 -7.55
C GLY A 841 -19.79 22.92 -8.83
N ASN A 842 -19.06 23.75 -9.58
CA ASN A 842 -19.57 24.32 -10.84
C ASN A 842 -19.19 23.57 -12.11
N GLU A 843 -18.20 22.67 -12.05
CA GLU A 843 -17.85 21.77 -13.16
C GLU A 843 -17.66 20.35 -12.61
N SER A 844 -18.69 19.51 -12.68
CA SER A 844 -18.48 18.07 -12.49
C SER A 844 -17.62 17.58 -13.66
N SER A 845 -16.35 17.29 -13.41
CA SER A 845 -15.49 16.66 -14.41
C SER A 845 -16.13 15.35 -14.87
N ASP A 846 -16.48 15.24 -16.15
CA ASP A 846 -17.04 14.02 -16.73
C ASP A 846 -16.02 12.88 -16.59
N LEU A 847 -16.43 11.74 -16.03
CA LEU A 847 -15.63 10.50 -15.93
C LEU A 847 -14.94 10.15 -17.25
N MET A 848 -15.62 10.43 -18.38
CA MET A 848 -15.08 10.18 -19.72
C MET A 848 -13.82 11.01 -20.04
N THR A 849 -13.59 12.12 -19.35
CA THR A 849 -12.37 12.92 -19.45
C THR A 849 -11.15 12.11 -19.02
N TYR A 850 -11.20 11.48 -17.84
CA TYR A 850 -10.12 10.66 -17.31
C TYR A 850 -9.89 9.40 -18.13
N TYR A 851 -10.99 8.79 -18.60
CA TYR A 851 -10.91 7.66 -19.53
C TYR A 851 -10.18 8.04 -20.82
N ARG A 852 -10.58 9.15 -21.47
CA ARG A 852 -9.93 9.66 -22.70
C ARG A 852 -8.47 10.03 -22.48
N LEU A 853 -8.15 10.68 -21.37
CA LEU A 853 -6.76 11.01 -21.01
C LEU A 853 -5.87 9.75 -20.93
N ASN A 854 -6.41 8.65 -20.40
CA ASN A 854 -5.68 7.37 -20.38
C ASN A 854 -5.52 6.78 -21.78
N GLN A 855 -6.56 6.87 -22.62
CA GLN A 855 -6.49 6.44 -24.02
C GLN A 855 -5.41 7.19 -24.78
N ASP A 856 -5.36 8.52 -24.66
CA ASP A 856 -4.37 9.36 -25.33
C ASP A 856 -2.94 9.02 -24.88
N ASN A 857 -2.75 8.77 -23.58
CA ASN A 857 -1.45 8.33 -23.06
C ASN A 857 -1.05 6.96 -23.59
N LEU A 858 -1.99 6.01 -23.71
CA LEU A 858 -1.72 4.69 -24.32
C LEU A 858 -1.37 4.82 -25.81
N SER A 859 -2.12 5.63 -26.57
CA SER A 859 -1.84 5.85 -27.99
C SER A 859 -0.46 6.46 -28.20
N LYS A 860 -0.04 7.43 -27.37
CA LYS A 860 1.34 7.97 -27.40
C LYS A 860 2.40 6.90 -27.15
N ILE A 861 2.15 5.99 -26.19
CA ILE A 861 3.05 4.87 -25.89
C ILE A 861 3.17 3.93 -27.10
N PHE A 862 2.05 3.52 -27.69
CA PHE A 862 2.07 2.62 -28.86
C PHE A 862 2.70 3.29 -30.08
N PHE A 863 2.40 4.56 -30.33
CA PHE A 863 3.01 5.33 -31.42
C PHE A 863 4.54 5.41 -31.30
N LYS A 864 5.07 5.72 -30.11
CA LYS A 864 6.52 5.71 -29.87
C LYS A 864 7.13 4.33 -30.17
N SER A 865 6.40 3.27 -29.85
CA SER A 865 6.85 1.90 -29.99
C SER A 865 6.89 1.45 -31.45
N ILE A 866 5.90 1.84 -32.25
CA ILE A 866 5.87 1.60 -33.70
C ILE A 866 7.03 2.30 -34.38
N ASN A 867 7.30 3.55 -34.03
CA ASN A 867 8.42 4.28 -34.60
C ASN A 867 9.77 3.64 -34.25
N SER A 868 9.89 3.07 -33.05
CA SER A 868 11.06 2.26 -32.68
C SER A 868 11.15 0.98 -33.52
N LEU A 869 10.04 0.26 -33.73
CA LEU A 869 10.02 -0.95 -34.54
C LEU A 869 10.30 -0.70 -36.02
N ARG A 870 9.85 0.43 -36.58
CA ARG A 870 10.17 0.83 -37.96
C ARG A 870 11.67 0.96 -38.22
N SER A 871 12.49 1.10 -37.16
CA SER A 871 13.95 1.11 -37.25
C SER A 871 14.60 -0.29 -37.19
N GLU A 872 13.85 -1.33 -36.81
CA GLU A 872 14.31 -2.73 -36.75
C GLU A 872 13.71 -3.51 -37.94
N GLU A 873 14.54 -3.96 -38.89
CA GLU A 873 14.08 -4.71 -40.07
C GLU A 873 13.72 -6.15 -39.67
N LEU A 874 12.43 -6.50 -39.72
CA LEU A 874 11.93 -7.86 -39.52
C LEU A 874 12.00 -8.63 -40.84
N ILE A 875 12.67 -9.77 -40.86
CA ILE A 875 12.90 -10.57 -42.06
C ILE A 875 12.14 -11.88 -41.94
N ASN A 876 11.43 -12.26 -43.02
CA ASN A 876 10.66 -13.49 -43.09
C ASN A 876 11.50 -14.59 -43.75
N ASP A 877 11.44 -15.81 -43.21
CA ASP A 877 12.14 -16.99 -43.73
C ASP A 877 11.34 -18.28 -43.46
N SER A 878 11.81 -19.42 -43.95
CA SER A 878 11.20 -20.72 -43.69
C SER A 878 12.24 -21.83 -43.55
N THR A 879 11.97 -22.80 -42.68
CA THR A 879 12.80 -24.00 -42.51
C THR A 879 11.93 -25.25 -42.61
N THR A 880 12.49 -26.37 -43.08
CA THR A 880 11.77 -27.63 -43.21
C THR A 880 12.48 -28.72 -42.41
N ILE A 881 11.72 -29.42 -41.57
CA ILE A 881 12.19 -30.55 -40.78
C ILE A 881 11.59 -31.82 -41.36
N HIS A 882 12.45 -32.75 -41.76
CA HIS A 882 12.04 -34.08 -42.22
C HIS A 882 12.17 -35.06 -41.05
N LEU A 883 11.10 -35.80 -40.75
CA LEU A 883 11.15 -36.85 -39.74
C LEU A 883 11.94 -38.05 -40.27
N ASN A 884 12.84 -38.60 -39.45
CA ASN A 884 13.61 -39.78 -39.82
C ASN A 884 12.77 -41.07 -39.69
N GLU A 885 13.26 -42.18 -40.26
CA GLU A 885 12.53 -43.45 -40.24
C GLU A 885 12.21 -43.95 -38.83
N ALA A 886 13.11 -43.73 -37.86
CA ALA A 886 12.89 -44.16 -36.48
C ALA A 886 11.75 -43.38 -35.82
N GLN A 887 11.67 -42.06 -36.04
CA GLN A 887 10.59 -41.18 -35.58
C GLN A 887 9.25 -41.57 -36.21
N ILE A 888 9.22 -41.84 -37.52
CA ILE A 888 8.01 -42.27 -38.23
C ILE A 888 7.53 -43.63 -37.72
N ARG A 889 8.45 -44.58 -37.45
CA ARG A 889 8.11 -45.88 -36.84
C ARG A 889 7.45 -45.72 -35.47
N GLU A 890 7.92 -44.80 -34.63
CA GLU A 890 7.32 -44.55 -33.32
C GLU A 890 5.94 -43.90 -33.44
N LEU A 891 5.75 -42.95 -34.36
CA LEU A 891 4.44 -42.35 -34.65
C LEU A 891 3.42 -43.39 -35.14
N ASN A 892 3.82 -44.29 -36.05
CA ASN A 892 2.94 -45.36 -36.56
C ASN A 892 2.55 -46.39 -35.47
N LYS A 893 3.37 -46.57 -34.42
CA LYS A 893 3.01 -47.36 -33.22
C LYS A 893 2.01 -46.65 -32.30
N GLY A 894 1.71 -45.38 -32.57
CA GLY A 894 0.87 -44.52 -31.74
C GLY A 894 1.62 -43.82 -30.60
N ASN A 895 2.96 -43.85 -30.60
CA ASN A 895 3.77 -43.11 -29.64
C ASN A 895 3.89 -41.64 -30.06
N GLU A 896 4.03 -40.76 -29.07
CA GLU A 896 4.33 -39.34 -29.30
C GLU A 896 5.85 -39.16 -29.37
N ILE A 897 6.31 -38.25 -30.22
CA ILE A 897 7.74 -37.91 -30.35
C ILE A 897 7.97 -36.44 -30.02
N PHE A 898 9.18 -36.10 -29.57
CA PHE A 898 9.59 -34.74 -29.25
C PHE A 898 10.71 -34.29 -30.20
N LEU A 899 10.52 -33.13 -30.84
CA LEU A 899 11.51 -32.47 -31.68
C LEU A 899 12.14 -31.31 -30.90
N ASN A 900 13.45 -31.34 -30.73
CA ASN A 900 14.20 -30.28 -30.06
C ASN A 900 14.83 -29.33 -31.08
N LEU A 901 14.19 -28.19 -31.36
CA LEU A 901 14.73 -27.22 -32.31
C LEU A 901 15.81 -26.30 -31.72
N TYR A 902 16.00 -26.32 -30.40
CA TYR A 902 17.15 -25.65 -29.79
C TYR A 902 18.47 -26.39 -30.09
N SER A 903 18.42 -27.72 -30.28
CA SER A 903 19.61 -28.52 -30.62
C SER A 903 20.26 -28.11 -31.95
N ILE A 904 19.46 -27.55 -32.87
CA ILE A 904 19.90 -27.12 -34.19
C ILE A 904 20.10 -25.60 -34.28
N LYS A 905 20.18 -24.89 -33.14
CA LYS A 905 20.22 -23.42 -33.10
C LYS A 905 21.32 -22.78 -33.96
N ASP A 906 22.43 -23.48 -34.16
CA ASP A 906 23.56 -23.00 -34.96
C ASP A 906 23.19 -22.82 -36.45
N HIS A 907 22.13 -23.48 -36.93
CA HIS A 907 21.55 -23.25 -38.27
C HIS A 907 20.96 -21.85 -38.43
N PHE A 908 20.57 -21.22 -37.32
CA PHE A 908 20.02 -19.85 -37.31
C PHE A 908 21.09 -18.82 -36.90
N SER A 909 22.37 -19.15 -37.09
CA SER A 909 23.48 -18.24 -36.76
C SER A 909 23.35 -16.91 -37.52
N GLY A 910 23.48 -15.79 -36.80
CA GLY A 910 23.26 -14.44 -37.34
C GLY A 910 21.80 -13.97 -37.33
N GLN A 911 20.86 -14.83 -36.90
CA GLN A 911 19.46 -14.49 -36.70
C GLN A 911 19.15 -14.43 -35.19
N GLU A 912 18.40 -13.42 -34.77
CA GLU A 912 17.92 -13.26 -33.40
C GLU A 912 16.39 -13.11 -33.37
N ASN A 913 15.79 -13.32 -32.19
CA ASN A 913 14.36 -13.12 -31.96
C ASN A 913 13.44 -13.96 -32.89
N LEU A 914 13.83 -15.20 -33.15
CA LEU A 914 13.14 -16.15 -34.03
C LEU A 914 11.71 -16.47 -33.53
N LYS A 915 10.68 -16.10 -34.31
CA LYS A 915 9.27 -16.31 -33.97
C LYS A 915 8.50 -16.99 -35.10
N ILE A 916 7.72 -18.01 -34.77
CA ILE A 916 6.92 -18.76 -35.76
C ILE A 916 5.77 -17.88 -36.26
N ARG A 917 5.66 -17.79 -37.58
CA ARG A 917 4.52 -17.21 -38.28
C ARG A 917 3.47 -18.27 -38.59
N ASP A 918 3.89 -19.42 -39.10
CA ASP A 918 3.01 -20.52 -39.49
C ASP A 918 3.75 -21.88 -39.51
N VAL A 919 3.01 -22.98 -39.40
CA VAL A 919 3.55 -24.34 -39.54
C VAL A 919 2.65 -25.15 -40.48
N LYS A 920 3.26 -25.72 -41.51
CA LYS A 920 2.62 -26.55 -42.53
C LYS A 920 3.17 -27.97 -42.44
N ILE A 921 2.28 -28.95 -42.48
CA ILE A 921 2.63 -30.37 -42.41
C ILE A 921 2.28 -31.01 -43.74
N ASP A 922 3.31 -31.50 -44.43
CA ASP A 922 3.18 -32.30 -45.63
C ASP A 922 3.48 -33.77 -45.27
N THR A 923 2.66 -34.70 -45.76
CA THR A 923 2.79 -36.12 -45.41
C THR A 923 2.38 -37.04 -46.55
N ASP A 924 3.13 -38.13 -46.70
CA ASP A 924 2.80 -39.29 -47.55
C ASP A 924 2.48 -40.50 -46.67
N PHE A 925 1.55 -41.35 -47.12
CA PHE A 925 1.01 -42.46 -46.35
C PHE A 925 0.59 -43.65 -47.23
N ASN A 926 0.55 -44.83 -46.63
CA ASN A 926 -0.13 -46.01 -47.17
C ASN A 926 -1.46 -46.21 -46.46
N ASP A 927 -2.49 -46.59 -47.21
CA ASP A 927 -3.78 -47.02 -46.66
C ASP A 927 -4.17 -48.39 -47.23
N SER A 928 -4.75 -49.24 -46.37
CA SER A 928 -5.28 -50.56 -46.71
C SER A 928 -6.80 -50.46 -46.84
N TYR A 929 -7.24 -50.06 -48.03
CA TYR A 929 -8.58 -49.55 -48.30
C TYR A 929 -9.65 -50.64 -48.41
N SER A 930 -10.87 -50.35 -47.91
CA SER A 930 -12.09 -51.12 -48.23
C SER A 930 -13.27 -50.16 -48.49
N ASP A 931 -14.10 -50.47 -49.51
CA ASP A 931 -15.16 -49.60 -50.08
C ASP A 931 -16.29 -49.16 -49.10
N GLN A 932 -16.24 -49.56 -47.83
CA GLN A 932 -17.26 -49.24 -46.82
C GLN A 932 -16.72 -48.52 -45.56
N SER A 933 -15.48 -48.00 -45.59
CA SER A 933 -14.81 -47.44 -44.42
C SER A 933 -14.65 -45.91 -44.46
N ILE A 934 -14.81 -45.25 -43.30
CA ILE A 934 -14.31 -43.88 -43.08
C ILE A 934 -12.82 -44.03 -42.79
N SER A 935 -11.94 -43.49 -43.63
CA SER A 935 -10.49 -43.55 -43.40
C SER A 935 -9.95 -42.12 -43.26
N LYS A 936 -9.66 -41.74 -42.01
CA LYS A 936 -9.18 -40.40 -41.64
C LYS A 936 -8.03 -40.53 -40.65
N PHE A 937 -7.02 -39.67 -40.78
CA PHE A 937 -6.03 -39.51 -39.74
C PHE A 937 -5.81 -38.03 -39.41
N LEU A 938 -5.28 -37.80 -38.21
CA LEU A 938 -4.90 -36.48 -37.71
C LEU A 938 -3.42 -36.52 -37.31
N LEU A 939 -2.63 -35.64 -37.90
CA LEU A 939 -1.23 -35.43 -37.53
C LEU A 939 -1.11 -34.02 -36.97
N THR A 940 -0.65 -33.89 -35.72
CA THR A 940 -0.51 -32.59 -35.05
C THR A 940 0.91 -32.36 -34.55
N ILE A 941 1.29 -31.09 -34.55
CA ILE A 941 2.50 -30.57 -33.92
C ILE A 941 2.08 -29.52 -32.90
N GLU A 942 2.53 -29.71 -31.66
CA GLU A 942 2.24 -28.83 -30.54
C GLU A 942 3.55 -28.20 -30.07
N HIS A 943 3.61 -26.87 -30.02
CA HIS A 943 4.72 -26.17 -29.39
C HIS A 943 4.67 -26.41 -27.87
N GLY A 944 5.79 -26.84 -27.31
CA GLY A 944 5.93 -27.13 -25.88
C GLY A 944 5.92 -25.89 -24.99
N ASN A 945 6.10 -26.10 -23.68
CA ASN A 945 6.00 -25.04 -22.67
C ASN A 945 7.23 -24.12 -22.58
N ASP A 946 8.35 -24.54 -23.19
CA ASP A 946 9.63 -23.87 -23.11
C ASP A 946 9.85 -23.02 -24.37
N HIS A 947 9.71 -21.70 -24.21
CA HIS A 947 9.96 -20.74 -25.25
C HIS A 947 11.36 -20.15 -25.09
N ILE A 948 12.23 -20.36 -26.07
CA ILE A 948 13.61 -19.87 -26.05
C ILE A 948 13.78 -18.75 -27.07
N ILE A 949 14.23 -17.60 -26.61
CA ILE A 949 14.54 -16.45 -27.48
C ILE A 949 15.99 -16.03 -27.24
N GLU A 950 16.77 -15.91 -28.31
CA GLU A 950 18.09 -15.29 -28.28
C GLU A 950 17.97 -13.85 -28.81
N LYS A 951 18.43 -12.86 -28.03
CA LYS A 951 18.51 -11.45 -28.45
C LYS A 951 19.68 -10.76 -27.73
N ASN A 952 20.47 -9.98 -28.47
CA ASN A 952 21.68 -9.30 -28.01
C ASN A 952 22.68 -10.25 -27.33
N GLY A 953 22.85 -11.46 -27.88
CA GLY A 953 23.74 -12.49 -27.31
C GLY A 953 23.29 -13.09 -25.97
N ILE A 954 22.07 -12.79 -25.49
CA ILE A 954 21.51 -13.37 -24.27
C ILE A 954 20.38 -14.33 -24.66
N THR A 955 20.40 -15.54 -24.09
CA THR A 955 19.34 -16.53 -24.22
C THR A 955 18.33 -16.38 -23.10
N TYR A 956 17.07 -16.18 -23.46
CA TYR A 956 15.97 -15.99 -22.53
C TYR A 956 15.01 -17.17 -22.58
N LYS A 957 14.52 -17.56 -21.39
CA LYS A 957 13.48 -18.59 -21.24
C LYS A 957 12.18 -17.97 -20.77
N LEU A 958 11.15 -18.16 -21.57
CA LEU A 958 9.82 -17.61 -21.35
C LEU A 958 8.86 -18.75 -20.98
N GLY A 959 8.01 -18.50 -19.99
CA GLY A 959 6.98 -19.44 -19.58
C GLY A 959 5.66 -19.11 -20.27
N GLN A 960 5.01 -20.11 -20.87
CA GLN A 960 3.68 -19.98 -21.45
C GLN A 960 2.77 -21.13 -21.00
N GLU A 961 1.52 -20.82 -20.63
CA GLU A 961 0.48 -21.81 -20.25
C GLU A 961 -0.39 -22.27 -21.45
N ARG A 962 -0.25 -21.66 -22.64
CA ARG A 962 -1.05 -21.97 -23.83
C ARG A 962 -0.21 -22.72 -24.84
N THR A 963 -0.72 -23.87 -25.27
CA THR A 963 -0.15 -24.67 -26.35
C THR A 963 -0.59 -24.11 -27.70
N TYR A 964 0.38 -23.92 -28.60
CA TYR A 964 0.09 -23.66 -30.02
C TYR A 964 0.09 -25.00 -30.72
N GLU A 965 -1.02 -25.31 -31.39
CA GLU A 965 -1.17 -26.56 -32.13
C GLU A 965 -1.39 -26.22 -33.60
N TRP A 966 -0.64 -26.91 -34.45
CA TRP A 966 -0.86 -26.97 -35.89
C TRP A 966 -1.10 -28.42 -36.27
N GLY A 967 -1.80 -28.66 -37.36
CA GLY A 967 -2.05 -30.03 -37.79
C GLY A 967 -2.68 -30.13 -39.15
N VAL A 968 -2.73 -31.36 -39.63
CA VAL A 968 -3.46 -31.72 -40.83
C VAL A 968 -4.36 -32.92 -40.50
N SER A 969 -5.63 -32.78 -40.82
CA SER A 969 -6.57 -33.89 -40.85
C SER A 969 -6.77 -34.29 -42.31
N VAL A 970 -6.42 -35.53 -42.62
CA VAL A 970 -6.50 -36.07 -43.98
C VAL A 970 -7.59 -37.11 -44.03
N ASP A 971 -8.50 -36.95 -44.98
CA ASP A 971 -9.46 -37.96 -45.39
C ASP A 971 -8.85 -38.73 -46.57
N THR A 972 -8.44 -39.98 -46.32
CA THR A 972 -7.69 -40.78 -47.29
C THR A 972 -8.57 -41.32 -48.42
N VAL A 973 -9.90 -41.22 -48.27
CA VAL A 973 -10.93 -41.58 -49.27
C VAL A 973 -11.10 -40.48 -50.30
N SER A 974 -11.33 -39.26 -49.82
CA SER A 974 -11.63 -38.09 -50.66
C SER A 974 -10.39 -37.30 -51.07
N GLY A 975 -9.25 -37.56 -50.43
CA GLY A 975 -8.06 -36.72 -50.54
C GLY A 975 -8.27 -35.31 -49.96
N HIS A 976 -9.32 -35.10 -49.16
CA HIS A 976 -9.58 -33.80 -48.57
C HIS A 976 -8.68 -33.57 -47.36
N HIS A 977 -7.98 -32.43 -47.36
CA HIS A 977 -7.14 -31.99 -46.26
C HIS A 977 -7.80 -30.81 -45.55
N SER A 978 -7.99 -30.92 -44.24
CA SER A 978 -8.30 -29.77 -43.39
C SER A 978 -7.10 -29.43 -42.52
N VAL A 979 -6.71 -28.15 -42.54
CA VAL A 979 -5.60 -27.64 -41.74
C VAL A 979 -6.15 -27.22 -40.37
N LEU A 980 -5.43 -27.58 -39.33
CA LEU A 980 -5.63 -27.07 -37.99
C LEU A 980 -4.58 -25.96 -37.79
N GLU A 981 -5.03 -24.71 -37.70
CA GLU A 981 -4.18 -23.52 -37.54
C GLU A 981 -4.68 -22.64 -36.38
N PRO A 982 -3.79 -21.86 -35.72
CA PRO A 982 -4.20 -20.82 -34.79
C PRO A 982 -5.14 -19.79 -35.44
N SER A 983 -6.01 -19.16 -34.65
CA SER A 983 -6.96 -18.15 -35.17
C SER A 983 -6.27 -16.99 -35.89
N LYS A 984 -6.86 -16.54 -37.02
CA LYS A 984 -6.36 -15.42 -37.83
C LYS A 984 -6.30 -14.11 -37.05
N LEU A 985 -5.35 -13.25 -37.44
CA LEU A 985 -5.05 -11.94 -36.84
C LEU A 985 -6.17 -10.91 -37.15
N ASN A 986 -6.45 -9.98 -36.23
CA ASN A 986 -7.46 -8.92 -36.39
C ASN A 986 -6.84 -7.52 -36.51
N TYR A 987 -6.34 -7.17 -37.68
CA TYR A 987 -5.55 -5.95 -37.92
C TYR A 987 -6.32 -4.65 -37.62
N SER A 988 -7.63 -4.62 -37.89
CA SER A 988 -8.49 -3.45 -37.79
C SER A 988 -8.60 -2.80 -36.40
N PHE A 989 -8.25 -3.54 -35.34
CA PHE A 989 -8.28 -2.98 -33.99
C PHE A 989 -7.04 -2.15 -33.67
N LEU A 990 -5.86 -2.60 -34.10
CA LEU A 990 -4.59 -1.91 -33.87
C LEU A 990 -4.58 -0.56 -34.60
N GLU A 991 -5.00 -0.54 -35.86
CA GLU A 991 -5.09 0.69 -36.66
C GLU A 991 -5.99 1.74 -35.98
N ARG A 992 -7.15 1.33 -35.46
CA ARG A 992 -8.06 2.23 -34.71
C ARG A 992 -7.48 2.74 -33.39
N LEU A 993 -6.62 1.96 -32.74
CA LEU A 993 -5.99 2.32 -31.47
C LEU A 993 -4.86 3.35 -31.66
N ILE A 994 -4.13 3.20 -32.76
CA ILE A 994 -2.95 3.99 -33.11
C ILE A 994 -3.35 5.25 -33.88
N GLY A 995 -4.41 5.17 -34.68
CA GLY A 995 -4.84 6.24 -35.58
C GLY A 995 -4.05 6.29 -36.89
N GLU A 996 -3.34 5.21 -37.25
CA GLU A 996 -2.59 5.06 -38.50
C GLU A 996 -2.85 3.68 -39.12
N ASP A 997 -2.81 3.61 -40.45
CA ASP A 997 -2.81 2.34 -41.19
C ASP A 997 -1.48 1.62 -41.00
N LEU A 998 -1.52 0.30 -40.77
CA LEU A 998 -0.33 -0.53 -40.58
C LEU A 998 -0.17 -1.49 -41.75
N SER A 999 1.06 -1.68 -42.23
CA SER A 999 1.35 -2.80 -43.12
C SER A 999 1.14 -4.14 -42.41
N GLU A 1000 0.92 -5.21 -43.19
CA GLU A 1000 0.78 -6.56 -42.63
C GLU A 1000 1.97 -6.94 -41.75
N ASN A 1001 3.20 -6.59 -42.16
CA ASN A 1001 4.42 -6.83 -41.39
C ASN A 1001 4.44 -6.05 -40.07
N GLU A 1002 4.09 -4.75 -40.08
CA GLU A 1002 4.02 -3.93 -38.87
C GLU A 1002 2.94 -4.42 -37.90
N ALA A 1003 1.76 -4.78 -38.41
CA ALA A 1003 0.69 -5.30 -37.58
C ALA A 1003 1.05 -6.69 -37.02
N SER A 1004 1.66 -7.55 -37.84
CA SER A 1004 2.25 -8.83 -37.44
C SER A 1004 3.15 -8.68 -36.22
N GLN A 1005 3.94 -7.60 -36.15
CA GLN A 1005 4.81 -7.23 -35.04
C GLN A 1005 4.11 -6.90 -33.71
N PHE A 1006 2.78 -7.01 -33.61
CA PHE A 1006 2.04 -6.83 -32.34
C PHE A 1006 1.31 -8.09 -31.81
N TYR A 1007 1.39 -9.21 -32.52
CA TYR A 1007 0.68 -10.45 -32.16
C TYR A 1007 1.53 -11.46 -31.36
N ALA A 1008 0.90 -12.22 -30.47
CA ALA A 1008 1.60 -13.22 -29.66
C ALA A 1008 1.94 -14.46 -30.52
N ARG A 1009 3.24 -14.67 -30.80
CA ARG A 1009 3.76 -15.78 -31.59
C ARG A 1009 4.73 -16.63 -30.76
N PRO A 1010 4.72 -17.96 -30.92
CA PRO A 1010 5.67 -18.84 -30.25
C PRO A 1010 7.08 -18.65 -30.81
N SER A 1011 8.09 -18.98 -30.00
CA SER A 1011 9.49 -18.95 -30.42
C SER A 1011 9.76 -20.10 -31.37
N LEU A 1012 10.67 -19.94 -32.34
CA LEU A 1012 11.11 -21.08 -33.15
C LEU A 1012 11.91 -22.08 -32.31
N LEU A 1013 12.77 -21.56 -31.42
CA LEU A 1013 13.61 -22.39 -30.57
C LEU A 1013 12.78 -22.90 -29.38
N GLY A 1014 12.62 -24.21 -29.30
CA GLY A 1014 11.78 -24.87 -28.30
C GLY A 1014 11.69 -26.37 -28.56
N GLU A 1015 10.88 -27.03 -27.74
CA GLU A 1015 10.53 -28.44 -27.92
C GLU A 1015 9.14 -28.53 -28.55
N TYR A 1016 8.96 -29.46 -29.49
CA TYR A 1016 7.69 -29.65 -30.20
C TYR A 1016 7.26 -31.10 -30.08
N LYS A 1017 6.02 -31.31 -29.67
CA LYS A 1017 5.43 -32.63 -29.57
C LYS A 1017 4.68 -32.95 -30.85
N VAL A 1018 5.01 -34.07 -31.50
CA VAL A 1018 4.34 -34.53 -32.72
C VAL A 1018 3.50 -35.77 -32.40
N LYS A 1019 2.26 -35.77 -32.87
CA LYS A 1019 1.28 -36.83 -32.59
C LYS A 1019 0.55 -37.27 -33.84
N PHE A 1020 0.48 -38.58 -34.05
CA PHE A 1020 -0.33 -39.22 -35.08
C PHE A 1020 -1.53 -39.94 -34.46
N ILE A 1021 -2.73 -39.68 -34.97
CA ILE A 1021 -3.98 -40.30 -34.52
C ILE A 1021 -4.71 -40.85 -35.75
N ASN A 1022 -4.75 -42.17 -35.87
CA ASN A 1022 -5.60 -42.86 -36.84
C ASN A 1022 -7.06 -42.86 -36.35
N LYS A 1023 -7.96 -42.23 -37.11
CA LYS A 1023 -9.40 -42.08 -36.83
C LYS A 1023 -10.27 -42.89 -37.80
N SER A 1024 -9.73 -43.93 -38.42
CA SER A 1024 -10.47 -44.81 -39.33
C SER A 1024 -11.55 -45.64 -38.63
N TYR A 1025 -12.64 -45.94 -39.36
CA TYR A 1025 -13.73 -46.81 -38.93
C TYR A 1025 -14.34 -47.62 -40.10
N PRO A 1026 -14.39 -48.97 -40.01
CA PRO A 1026 -13.71 -49.82 -39.01
C PRO A 1026 -12.19 -49.59 -39.04
N LYS A 1027 -11.46 -49.89 -37.96
CA LYS A 1027 -10.02 -49.61 -37.83
C LYS A 1027 -9.23 -50.20 -39.00
N THR A 1028 -8.89 -49.40 -39.99
CA THR A 1028 -7.97 -49.72 -41.08
C THR A 1028 -6.57 -49.25 -40.71
N GLN A 1029 -5.55 -49.94 -41.20
CA GLN A 1029 -4.16 -49.57 -40.92
C GLN A 1029 -3.73 -48.48 -41.92
N ILE A 1030 -3.44 -47.30 -41.37
CA ILE A 1030 -2.85 -46.16 -42.07
C ILE A 1030 -1.43 -46.01 -41.53
N ASP A 1031 -0.44 -46.15 -42.41
CA ASP A 1031 0.98 -46.04 -42.06
C ASP A 1031 1.60 -44.83 -42.75
N LEU A 1032 2.15 -43.90 -41.97
CA LEU A 1032 2.92 -42.75 -42.49
C LEU A 1032 4.21 -43.26 -43.14
N LYS A 1033 4.55 -42.72 -44.32
CA LYS A 1033 5.82 -42.96 -45.02
C LYS A 1033 6.78 -41.80 -44.86
N GLU A 1034 6.27 -40.59 -45.06
CA GLU A 1034 7.05 -39.38 -45.04
C GLU A 1034 6.26 -38.30 -44.32
N VAL A 1035 6.97 -37.52 -43.49
CA VAL A 1035 6.41 -36.35 -42.81
C VAL A 1035 7.45 -35.24 -42.89
N SER A 1036 7.05 -34.14 -43.50
CA SER A 1036 7.82 -32.91 -43.63
C SER A 1036 7.08 -31.77 -42.95
N ILE A 1037 7.77 -31.05 -42.07
CA ILE A 1037 7.20 -29.98 -41.26
C ILE A 1037 7.89 -28.68 -41.70
N LYS A 1038 7.18 -27.87 -42.46
CA LYS A 1038 7.65 -26.55 -42.88
C LYS A 1038 7.22 -25.50 -41.86
N ILE A 1039 8.19 -24.80 -41.28
CA ILE A 1039 7.97 -23.73 -40.31
C ILE A 1039 8.33 -22.40 -40.99
N ASP A 1040 7.33 -21.54 -41.18
CA ASP A 1040 7.53 -20.16 -41.59
C ASP A 1040 7.79 -19.32 -40.33
N TYR A 1041 8.86 -18.53 -40.31
CA TYR A 1041 9.27 -17.76 -39.15
C TYR A 1041 9.82 -16.38 -39.53
N ASP A 1042 9.81 -15.46 -38.56
CA ASP A 1042 10.40 -14.14 -38.72
C ASP A 1042 11.57 -13.97 -37.74
N TYR A 1043 12.58 -13.19 -38.14
CA TYR A 1043 13.78 -12.93 -37.35
C TYR A 1043 14.28 -11.49 -37.48
N MET A 1044 15.20 -11.12 -36.60
CA MET A 1044 15.97 -9.87 -36.65
C MET A 1044 17.43 -10.20 -36.94
N LYS A 1045 18.11 -9.42 -37.78
CA LYS A 1045 19.56 -9.59 -37.98
C LYS A 1045 20.30 -9.31 -36.67
N LYS A 1046 21.25 -10.18 -36.34
CA LYS A 1046 22.18 -9.97 -35.24
C LYS A 1046 23.08 -8.79 -35.58
N ASN A 1047 23.09 -7.77 -34.71
CA ASN A 1047 23.98 -6.61 -34.84
C ASN A 1047 25.44 -6.95 -34.55
#